data_AF-A0A1E5NGF0-F1
#
_entry.id   AF-A0A1E5NGF0-F1
#
_cell.length_a   1.000
_cell.length_b   1.000
_cell.length_c   1.000
_cell.angle_alpha   90.00
_cell.angle_beta   90.00
_cell.angle_gamma   90.00
#
_symmetry.space_group_name_H-M   'P 1'
#
loop_
_entity.id
_entity.type
_entity.pdbx_description
1 polymer ?
#
loop_
_entity_poly.entity_id
_entity_poly.type
_entity_poly.pdbx_seq_one_letter_code
_entity_poly.pdbx_strand_id
1 'polypeptide(L)'
;MKKYKPTTKTELKKLVFTNNGIKLSDIDTSLITDMSELFNESERKDFDGIEEWDTSNVEDMSYMFACMDYNVLGKYSNTEFNQPLNNWNVSKVKNMNNMFAYCSYFNQPLNKWDVSNVENMSCMFLGAKKFNQPLNDWNVSKVKDMSDMFHRCEAFNRPLDKWDVSNVTDMSNMFNVAKKFNQPLNNWNVSNVEDLSNTFRYCKAFDQPLNDWDVSNVKNMEGIFEECEIFNQPLDKWDTSHVESMENAFKACGKFNQPLNSWNMSKVTNIERMFAFTKEFNQPLDKWDTKNVISVMLLFTYAHKFDHYESLANWNLDSLQAIGLICDDEDKLPIRLQVYRQAFFPKDDIISITKFNVKEIYELIADDKNKKVVRLRKRLESDFSSELSFVTNDYNFKTIEKSEKYAERNYNAKKYDKKLEFIKDCHVLVKDKSREVNINLIKYIYSEYLSLKKTIKKLEKIDNMVNLLDLKSFVNFTKEIYLKNQDEVITAFVYAMYGGDEALKKISELMYTIKSKNLLTMISFNIESRYAQSLLYKIYINSAKSAIRKEAVEMINELLEKINIGYTEFRLRCMPNLGFNSKCEKELNEDYKLIVNNDYTLSFFDIKNNEELKKVLQNFDEKLKEEIKELGKEVDKFINHSSHILSIMLINGDIFSYDLFKEVFIDNYLMNKYASSLIWNLCDKDKNFITTFRYSSNGSYFNCENEEVKINSDNFISLASPIEIDYDTINKWRKQLEDFQLSQPINQLTVIKLDKDNLKKEIKKIKNIDTSYGAFKFFAKKYEMHTNDALENNVTYTFTSNDGDIFTMSAKVDEDIEYDDLVNITIDFKKAKNKKEISKRFVYTFLVFIILDFRLTDLF
;
A
#
# COMPACT_ATOMS: atom_id res chain seq x y z
N MET A 1 -7.28 0.47 90.89
CA MET A 1 -6.06 1.23 90.50
C MET A 1 -6.50 2.57 89.91
N LYS A 2 -5.64 3.59 89.97
CA LYS A 2 -5.92 4.90 89.34
C LYS A 2 -5.82 4.71 87.82
N LYS A 3 -6.94 4.76 87.09
CA LYS A 3 -6.93 4.71 85.61
C LYS A 3 -6.18 5.91 85.04
N TYR A 4 -5.46 5.72 83.94
CA TYR A 4 -4.95 6.82 83.13
C TYR A 4 -6.14 7.54 82.49
N LYS A 5 -6.24 8.86 82.63
CA LYS A 5 -7.37 9.64 82.10
C LYS A 5 -6.88 10.71 81.11
N PRO A 6 -6.53 10.32 79.87
CA PRO A 6 -6.12 11.27 78.85
C PRO A 6 -7.27 12.25 78.52
N THR A 7 -6.91 13.50 78.29
CA THR A 7 -7.85 14.58 77.90
C THR A 7 -7.74 14.94 76.43
N THR A 8 -6.71 14.45 75.74
CA THR A 8 -6.45 14.71 74.32
C THR A 8 -6.11 13.42 73.57
N LYS A 9 -6.36 13.40 72.24
CA LYS A 9 -5.93 12.30 71.35
C LYS A 9 -4.44 12.00 71.48
N THR A 10 -3.59 13.02 71.56
CA THR A 10 -2.13 12.85 71.66
C THR A 10 -1.72 12.14 72.95
N GLU A 11 -2.37 12.46 74.08
CA GLU A 11 -2.14 11.77 75.34
C GLU A 11 -2.58 10.31 75.26
N LEU A 12 -3.77 10.04 74.69
CA LEU A 12 -4.25 8.68 74.48
C LEU A 12 -3.32 7.88 73.55
N LYS A 13 -2.91 8.46 72.41
CA LYS A 13 -2.01 7.84 71.43
C LYS A 13 -0.70 7.40 72.09
N LYS A 14 -0.07 8.24 72.91
CA LYS A 14 1.15 7.87 73.67
C LYS A 14 0.97 6.67 74.59
N LEU A 15 -0.20 6.56 75.25
CA LEU A 15 -0.50 5.44 76.14
C LEU A 15 -0.68 4.13 75.35
N VAL A 16 -1.28 4.19 74.16
CA VAL A 16 -1.60 2.98 73.39
C VAL A 16 -0.50 2.52 72.43
N PHE A 17 0.38 3.44 71.99
CA PHE A 17 1.51 3.15 71.09
C PHE A 17 2.76 2.63 71.79
N THR A 18 2.86 2.76 73.12
CA THR A 18 4.04 2.28 73.84
C THR A 18 3.93 0.79 74.14
N ASN A 19 4.95 0.00 73.79
CA ASN A 19 5.04 -1.44 74.11
C ASN A 19 5.21 -1.74 75.62
N ASN A 20 4.96 -0.77 76.50
CA ASN A 20 5.25 -0.80 77.94
C ASN A 20 4.18 -1.55 78.78
N GLY A 21 3.34 -2.40 78.17
CA GLY A 21 2.43 -3.28 78.91
C GLY A 21 1.24 -2.59 79.59
N ILE A 22 0.84 -1.39 79.15
CA ILE A 22 -0.40 -0.74 79.62
C ILE A 22 -1.59 -1.52 79.05
N LYS A 23 -2.39 -2.12 79.95
CA LYS A 23 -3.66 -2.76 79.59
C LYS A 23 -4.67 -1.70 79.16
N LEU A 24 -5.45 -1.96 78.12
CA LEU A 24 -6.43 -0.98 77.63
C LEU A 24 -7.54 -0.70 78.66
N SER A 25 -7.86 -1.68 79.51
CA SER A 25 -8.80 -1.54 80.64
C SER A 25 -8.38 -0.48 81.68
N ASP A 26 -7.08 -0.17 81.76
CA ASP A 26 -6.52 0.80 82.72
C ASP A 26 -6.62 2.26 82.22
N ILE A 27 -7.22 2.48 81.05
CA ILE A 27 -7.39 3.80 80.43
C ILE A 27 -8.87 4.20 80.50
N ASP A 28 -9.15 5.39 81.04
CA ASP A 28 -10.47 6.03 81.03
C ASP A 28 -10.56 6.99 79.83
N THR A 29 -11.28 6.57 78.79
CA THR A 29 -11.45 7.33 77.54
C THR A 29 -12.63 8.30 77.54
N SER A 30 -13.34 8.46 78.67
CA SER A 30 -14.61 9.23 78.74
C SER A 30 -14.51 10.70 78.30
N LEU A 31 -13.31 11.28 78.27
CA LEU A 31 -13.08 12.68 77.85
C LEU A 31 -12.65 12.83 76.38
N ILE A 32 -12.43 11.72 75.67
CA ILE A 32 -11.86 11.72 74.32
C ILE A 32 -12.97 11.93 73.28
N THR A 33 -12.78 12.94 72.43
CA THR A 33 -13.69 13.25 71.32
C THR A 33 -13.14 12.86 69.95
N ASP A 34 -11.85 12.53 69.85
CA ASP A 34 -11.17 12.20 68.59
C ASP A 34 -10.26 10.98 68.81
N MET A 35 -10.60 9.87 68.15
CA MET A 35 -9.84 8.62 68.13
C MET A 35 -9.23 8.33 66.75
N SER A 36 -9.17 9.32 65.86
CA SER A 36 -8.58 9.15 64.54
C SER A 36 -7.12 8.69 64.63
N GLU A 37 -6.73 7.77 63.75
CA GLU A 37 -5.37 7.22 63.64
C GLU A 37 -4.78 6.67 64.96
N LEU A 38 -5.62 6.28 65.92
CA LEU A 38 -5.15 5.94 67.26
C LEU A 38 -4.20 4.74 67.27
N PHE A 39 -4.52 3.71 66.49
CA PHE A 39 -3.71 2.52 66.26
C PHE A 39 -3.18 2.45 64.83
N ASN A 40 -3.34 3.50 64.01
CA ASN A 40 -2.87 3.48 62.63
C ASN A 40 -1.37 3.15 62.56
N GLU A 41 -0.97 2.12 61.82
CA GLU A 41 0.42 1.63 61.73
C GLU A 41 1.03 1.15 63.07
N SER A 42 0.21 0.91 64.09
CA SER A 42 0.67 0.39 65.39
C SER A 42 1.16 -1.05 65.27
N GLU A 43 2.24 -1.39 65.98
CA GLU A 43 2.75 -2.77 66.13
C GLU A 43 2.09 -3.52 67.33
N ARG A 44 1.08 -2.92 67.95
CA ARG A 44 0.40 -3.48 69.13
C ARG A 44 -0.33 -4.78 68.78
N LYS A 45 -0.15 -5.81 69.60
CA LYS A 45 -0.79 -7.14 69.42
C LYS A 45 -1.89 -7.48 70.43
N ASP A 46 -1.77 -6.95 71.65
CA ASP A 46 -2.74 -7.17 72.73
C ASP A 46 -3.75 -6.02 72.77
N PHE A 47 -5.04 -6.34 72.60
CA PHE A 47 -6.14 -5.37 72.62
C PHE A 47 -7.16 -5.68 73.72
N ASP A 48 -6.82 -6.54 74.69
CA ASP A 48 -7.74 -6.91 75.75
C ASP A 48 -8.10 -5.68 76.62
N GLY A 49 -9.38 -5.54 76.92
CA GLY A 49 -9.94 -4.41 77.66
C GLY A 49 -10.37 -3.21 76.81
N ILE A 50 -10.18 -3.26 75.48
CA ILE A 50 -10.68 -2.21 74.55
C ILE A 50 -12.21 -2.15 74.52
N GLU A 51 -12.86 -3.28 74.78
CA GLU A 51 -14.32 -3.43 74.85
C GLU A 51 -14.94 -2.65 76.02
N GLU A 52 -14.15 -2.27 77.03
CA GLU A 52 -14.57 -1.49 78.20
C GLU A 52 -14.47 0.03 78.00
N TRP A 53 -13.96 0.50 76.86
CA TRP A 53 -13.79 1.92 76.59
C TRP A 53 -15.11 2.68 76.44
N ASP A 54 -15.16 3.87 77.04
CA ASP A 54 -16.25 4.82 76.83
C ASP A 54 -15.96 5.65 75.57
N THR A 55 -16.74 5.39 74.52
CA THR A 55 -16.66 6.09 73.23
C THR A 55 -17.79 7.11 73.04
N SER A 56 -18.64 7.34 74.06
CA SER A 56 -19.88 8.13 73.94
C SER A 56 -19.68 9.62 73.60
N ASN A 57 -18.45 10.12 73.70
CA ASN A 57 -18.06 11.48 73.33
C ASN A 57 -17.26 11.56 72.03
N VAL A 58 -16.94 10.45 71.39
CA VAL A 58 -16.11 10.41 70.18
C VAL A 58 -16.91 10.87 68.96
N GLU A 59 -16.35 11.81 68.20
CA GLU A 59 -16.90 12.36 66.96
C GLU A 59 -16.11 11.91 65.71
N ASP A 60 -14.86 11.47 65.85
CA ASP A 60 -13.99 11.03 64.74
C ASP A 60 -13.26 9.71 65.08
N MET A 61 -13.43 8.70 64.22
CA MET A 61 -12.76 7.38 64.30
C MET A 61 -12.00 7.04 63.01
N SER A 62 -11.71 8.04 62.18
CA SER A 62 -11.02 7.85 60.91
C SER A 62 -9.66 7.17 61.09
N TYR A 63 -9.35 6.17 60.26
CA TYR A 63 -8.10 5.40 60.30
C TYR A 63 -7.78 4.74 61.66
N MET A 64 -8.72 4.63 62.60
CA MET A 64 -8.42 4.25 63.99
C MET A 64 -7.62 2.95 64.10
N PHE A 65 -7.96 1.92 63.31
CA PHE A 65 -7.28 0.62 63.24
C PHE A 65 -6.63 0.36 61.87
N ALA A 66 -6.47 1.39 61.03
CA ALA A 66 -5.91 1.22 59.70
C ALA A 66 -4.48 0.66 59.76
N CYS A 67 -4.13 -0.23 58.83
CA CYS A 67 -2.73 -0.60 58.57
C CYS A 67 -1.88 -1.03 59.80
N MET A 68 -2.48 -1.59 60.86
CA MET A 68 -1.72 -2.07 62.04
C MET A 68 -0.70 -3.15 61.65
N ASP A 69 0.59 -3.00 61.98
CA ASP A 69 1.68 -3.91 61.55
C ASP A 69 1.54 -4.28 60.05
N TYR A 70 1.45 -3.26 59.19
CA TYR A 70 1.15 -3.44 57.77
C TYR A 70 2.33 -4.05 57.00
N ASN A 71 2.07 -5.21 56.40
CA ASN A 71 3.01 -5.83 55.48
C ASN A 71 2.87 -5.21 54.09
N VAL A 72 3.83 -4.37 53.71
CA VAL A 72 3.87 -3.69 52.41
C VAL A 72 3.86 -4.69 51.25
N LEU A 73 4.57 -5.82 51.37
CA LEU A 73 4.64 -6.84 50.31
C LEU A 73 3.31 -7.61 50.17
N GLY A 74 2.64 -7.86 51.30
CA GLY A 74 1.38 -8.61 51.35
C GLY A 74 0.12 -7.76 51.11
N LYS A 75 0.20 -6.44 51.31
CA LYS A 75 -0.94 -5.52 51.39
C LYS A 75 -2.01 -5.97 52.40
N TYR A 76 -1.59 -6.33 53.61
CA TYR A 76 -2.45 -6.70 54.73
C TYR A 76 -1.82 -6.34 56.08
N SER A 77 -2.64 -6.15 57.11
CA SER A 77 -2.21 -6.07 58.51
C SER A 77 -1.78 -7.44 59.04
N ASN A 78 -0.56 -7.55 59.59
CA ASN A 78 -0.12 -8.74 60.34
C ASN A 78 -0.83 -8.87 61.71
N THR A 79 -1.46 -7.79 62.17
CA THR A 79 -2.17 -7.76 63.45
C THR A 79 -3.49 -8.54 63.32
N GLU A 80 -3.66 -9.55 64.17
CA GLU A 80 -4.89 -10.36 64.23
C GLU A 80 -6.01 -9.65 65.02
N PHE A 81 -6.29 -8.38 64.69
CA PHE A 81 -7.29 -7.60 65.40
C PHE A 81 -8.70 -8.11 65.11
N ASN A 82 -9.39 -8.58 66.16
CA ASN A 82 -10.74 -9.11 66.09
C ASN A 82 -11.47 -9.00 67.44
N GLN A 83 -11.29 -7.89 68.17
CA GLN A 83 -11.88 -7.69 69.51
C GLN A 83 -13.36 -7.26 69.47
N PRO A 84 -14.19 -7.62 70.47
CA PRO A 84 -15.62 -7.31 70.46
C PRO A 84 -15.86 -5.80 70.71
N LEU A 85 -16.32 -5.09 69.68
CA LEU A 85 -16.61 -3.63 69.75
C LEU A 85 -18.11 -3.31 69.82
N ASN A 86 -18.98 -4.32 69.84
CA ASN A 86 -20.44 -4.14 69.72
C ASN A 86 -21.10 -3.37 70.88
N ASN A 87 -20.38 -3.17 72.00
CA ASN A 87 -20.86 -2.42 73.16
C ASN A 87 -20.49 -0.93 73.11
N TRP A 88 -19.67 -0.51 72.15
CA TRP A 88 -19.30 0.90 71.99
C TRP A 88 -20.50 1.76 71.61
N ASN A 89 -20.58 2.96 72.20
CA ASN A 89 -21.53 3.98 71.79
C ASN A 89 -20.85 4.88 70.75
N VAL A 90 -21.25 4.73 69.49
CA VAL A 90 -20.72 5.50 68.34
C VAL A 90 -21.70 6.55 67.81
N SER A 91 -22.78 6.83 68.56
CA SER A 91 -23.88 7.71 68.10
C SER A 91 -23.47 9.16 67.79
N LYS A 92 -22.31 9.63 68.28
CA LYS A 92 -21.78 10.97 67.98
C LYS A 92 -20.76 10.99 66.84
N VAL A 93 -20.31 9.83 66.37
CA VAL A 93 -19.27 9.74 65.34
C VAL A 93 -19.81 10.25 64.00
N LYS A 94 -19.06 11.17 63.39
CA LYS A 94 -19.35 11.76 62.07
C LYS A 94 -18.45 11.21 60.96
N ASN A 95 -17.23 10.77 61.30
CA ASN A 95 -16.27 10.25 60.34
C ASN A 95 -15.73 8.87 60.75
N MET A 96 -15.90 7.88 59.87
CA MET A 96 -15.39 6.50 60.04
C MET A 96 -14.51 6.07 58.86
N ASN A 97 -14.01 7.00 58.05
CA ASN A 97 -13.25 6.62 56.86
C ASN A 97 -11.99 5.84 57.24
N ASN A 98 -11.69 4.77 56.50
CA ASN A 98 -10.56 3.86 56.75
C ASN A 98 -10.51 3.19 58.14
N MET A 99 -11.56 3.24 58.96
CA MET A 99 -11.48 2.81 60.38
C MET A 99 -10.89 1.40 60.56
N PHE A 100 -11.25 0.44 59.71
CA PHE A 100 -10.75 -0.95 59.71
C PHE A 100 -9.95 -1.31 58.45
N ALA A 101 -9.38 -0.32 57.76
CA ALA A 101 -8.62 -0.56 56.54
C ALA A 101 -7.45 -1.53 56.80
N TYR A 102 -7.37 -2.56 55.97
CA TYR A 102 -6.44 -3.69 55.96
C TYR A 102 -6.46 -4.57 57.21
N CYS A 103 -7.45 -4.44 58.10
CA CYS A 103 -7.71 -5.36 59.23
C CYS A 103 -8.20 -6.73 58.73
N SER A 104 -7.31 -7.51 58.10
CA SER A 104 -7.67 -8.73 57.35
C SER A 104 -8.35 -9.82 58.19
N TYR A 105 -8.15 -9.81 59.51
CA TYR A 105 -8.73 -10.77 60.46
C TYR A 105 -10.04 -10.31 61.08
N PHE A 106 -10.41 -9.04 60.93
CA PHE A 106 -11.56 -8.46 61.59
C PHE A 106 -12.88 -9.02 61.05
N ASN A 107 -13.71 -9.53 61.94
CA ASN A 107 -15.01 -10.13 61.63
C ASN A 107 -15.95 -10.10 62.86
N GLN A 108 -15.90 -9.04 63.67
CA GLN A 108 -16.77 -8.89 64.86
C GLN A 108 -18.10 -8.20 64.52
N PRO A 109 -19.21 -8.57 65.20
CA PRO A 109 -20.50 -7.96 64.95
C PRO A 109 -20.50 -6.49 65.37
N LEU A 110 -21.04 -5.63 64.49
CA LEU A 110 -21.17 -4.18 64.70
C LEU A 110 -22.65 -3.72 64.61
N ASN A 111 -23.59 -4.66 64.65
CA ASN A 111 -24.99 -4.40 64.34
C ASN A 111 -25.73 -3.57 65.42
N LYS A 112 -25.14 -3.36 66.61
CA LYS A 112 -25.71 -2.48 67.65
C LYS A 112 -25.24 -1.03 67.55
N TRP A 113 -24.33 -0.72 66.64
CA TRP A 113 -23.83 0.64 66.46
C TRP A 113 -24.91 1.54 65.85
N ASP A 114 -25.12 2.70 66.48
CA ASP A 114 -25.89 3.79 65.90
C ASP A 114 -24.96 4.66 65.04
N VAL A 115 -24.99 4.43 63.73
CA VAL A 115 -24.18 5.16 62.74
C VAL A 115 -24.95 6.31 62.06
N SER A 116 -26.12 6.71 62.60
CA SER A 116 -27.02 7.68 61.97
C SER A 116 -26.48 9.10 61.84
N ASN A 117 -25.33 9.39 62.46
CA ASN A 117 -24.63 10.68 62.36
C ASN A 117 -23.36 10.62 61.50
N VAL A 118 -22.98 9.45 60.96
CA VAL A 118 -21.80 9.30 60.13
C VAL A 118 -22.06 9.89 58.73
N GLU A 119 -21.14 10.73 58.26
CA GLU A 119 -21.20 11.39 56.95
C GLU A 119 -20.19 10.80 55.94
N ASN A 120 -19.10 10.17 56.41
CA ASN A 120 -18.06 9.56 55.56
C ASN A 120 -17.71 8.14 56.05
N MET A 121 -17.88 7.15 55.16
CA MET A 121 -17.53 5.74 55.37
C MET A 121 -16.54 5.20 54.31
N SER A 122 -15.90 6.09 53.54
CA SER A 122 -14.94 5.68 52.52
C SER A 122 -13.85 4.77 53.08
N CYS A 123 -13.52 3.71 52.35
CA CYS A 123 -12.51 2.70 52.72
C CYS A 123 -12.72 2.02 54.10
N MET A 124 -13.88 2.14 54.77
CA MET A 124 -14.04 1.71 56.18
C MET A 124 -13.60 0.26 56.42
N PHE A 125 -13.90 -0.65 55.49
CA PHE A 125 -13.51 -2.06 55.54
C PHE A 125 -12.56 -2.47 54.41
N LEU A 126 -11.88 -1.52 53.75
CA LEU A 126 -10.93 -1.80 52.67
C LEU A 126 -9.95 -2.90 53.08
N GLY A 127 -9.89 -4.04 52.40
CA GLY A 127 -8.95 -5.13 52.73
C GLY A 127 -9.26 -5.92 54.01
N ALA A 128 -10.42 -5.74 54.64
CA ALA A 128 -10.90 -6.57 55.74
C ALA A 128 -11.39 -7.94 55.22
N LYS A 129 -10.45 -8.77 54.72
CA LYS A 129 -10.74 -9.98 53.94
C LYS A 129 -11.72 -10.97 54.58
N LYS A 130 -11.71 -11.11 55.91
CA LYS A 130 -12.60 -12.03 56.66
C LYS A 130 -13.95 -11.43 57.05
N PHE A 131 -14.16 -10.12 56.88
CA PHE A 131 -15.34 -9.44 57.35
C PHE A 131 -16.61 -9.94 56.63
N ASN A 132 -17.59 -10.42 57.39
CA ASN A 132 -18.85 -10.96 56.89
C ASN A 132 -19.96 -10.89 57.95
N GLN A 133 -20.14 -9.72 58.56
CA GLN A 133 -21.08 -9.49 59.66
C GLN A 133 -22.32 -8.69 59.20
N PRO A 134 -23.48 -8.86 59.86
CA PRO A 134 -24.71 -8.18 59.47
C PRO A 134 -24.61 -6.67 59.73
N LEU A 135 -24.88 -5.86 58.71
CA LEU A 135 -24.91 -4.38 58.76
C LEU A 135 -26.24 -3.79 58.28
N ASN A 136 -27.21 -4.61 57.90
CA ASN A 136 -28.43 -4.17 57.22
C ASN A 136 -29.29 -3.22 58.07
N ASP A 137 -29.17 -3.25 59.40
CA ASP A 137 -29.94 -2.38 60.29
C ASP A 137 -29.26 -1.02 60.57
N TRP A 138 -28.10 -0.75 59.96
CA TRP A 138 -27.46 0.55 60.04
C TRP A 138 -28.26 1.62 59.29
N ASN A 139 -28.44 2.78 59.94
CA ASN A 139 -28.96 3.97 59.29
C ASN A 139 -27.81 4.75 58.65
N VAL A 140 -27.65 4.61 57.33
CA VAL A 140 -26.59 5.28 56.54
C VAL A 140 -27.10 6.52 55.79
N SER A 141 -28.29 7.03 56.10
CA SER A 141 -28.96 8.07 55.31
C SER A 141 -28.22 9.41 55.25
N LYS A 142 -27.19 9.64 56.09
CA LYS A 142 -26.36 10.85 56.07
C LYS A 142 -25.01 10.67 55.35
N VAL A 143 -24.65 9.44 54.99
CA VAL A 143 -23.37 9.14 54.36
C VAL A 143 -23.37 9.70 52.94
N LYS A 144 -22.31 10.43 52.59
CA LYS A 144 -22.11 11.02 51.26
C LYS A 144 -21.09 10.26 50.42
N ASP A 145 -20.11 9.63 51.08
CA ASP A 145 -18.99 8.95 50.44
C ASP A 145 -18.88 7.51 50.97
N MET A 146 -19.07 6.55 50.06
CA MET A 146 -18.92 5.11 50.29
C MET A 146 -17.84 4.49 49.37
N SER A 147 -16.97 5.32 48.78
CA SER A 147 -15.88 4.85 47.91
C SER A 147 -15.02 3.81 48.65
N ASP A 148 -14.68 2.72 47.95
CA ASP A 148 -13.83 1.63 48.45
C ASP A 148 -14.30 0.93 49.75
N MET A 149 -15.52 1.18 50.25
CA MET A 149 -15.94 0.77 51.60
C MET A 149 -15.76 -0.74 51.85
N PHE A 150 -16.10 -1.59 50.88
CA PHE A 150 -15.92 -3.04 50.92
C PHE A 150 -14.90 -3.57 49.90
N HIS A 151 -14.04 -2.71 49.36
CA HIS A 151 -12.99 -3.14 48.44
C HIS A 151 -12.11 -4.20 49.13
N ARG A 152 -11.88 -5.36 48.49
CA ARG A 152 -11.13 -6.52 49.00
C ARG A 152 -11.73 -7.17 50.26
N CYS A 153 -13.00 -6.93 50.57
CA CYS A 153 -13.76 -7.73 51.53
C CYS A 153 -14.16 -9.08 50.92
N GLU A 154 -13.17 -9.95 50.66
CA GLU A 154 -13.35 -11.18 49.88
C GLU A 154 -14.42 -12.14 50.45
N ALA A 155 -14.65 -12.13 51.77
CA ALA A 155 -15.64 -12.97 52.44
C ALA A 155 -17.04 -12.37 52.55
N PHE A 156 -17.21 -11.07 52.27
CA PHE A 156 -18.44 -10.34 52.55
C PHE A 156 -19.59 -10.76 51.62
N ASN A 157 -20.70 -11.20 52.21
CA ASN A 157 -21.92 -11.57 51.49
C ASN A 157 -23.14 -11.44 52.43
N ARG A 158 -23.39 -10.22 52.93
CA ARG A 158 -24.52 -9.91 53.82
C ARG A 158 -25.46 -8.89 53.21
N PRO A 159 -26.77 -8.99 53.49
CA PRO A 159 -27.76 -8.08 52.94
C PRO A 159 -27.50 -6.64 53.37
N LEU A 160 -27.73 -5.70 52.44
CA LEU A 160 -27.62 -4.25 52.59
C LEU A 160 -28.85 -3.53 52.00
N ASP A 161 -29.93 -4.28 51.74
CA ASP A 161 -31.13 -3.83 51.02
C ASP A 161 -31.95 -2.78 51.78
N LYS A 162 -31.74 -2.63 53.10
CA LYS A 162 -32.41 -1.62 53.93
C LYS A 162 -31.68 -0.27 53.99
N TRP A 163 -30.48 -0.17 53.42
CA TRP A 163 -29.72 1.07 53.44
C TRP A 163 -30.38 2.15 52.57
N ASP A 164 -30.56 3.34 53.15
CA ASP A 164 -30.90 4.54 52.40
C ASP A 164 -29.61 5.21 51.90
N VAL A 165 -29.27 4.96 50.65
CA VAL A 165 -28.08 5.52 49.98
C VAL A 165 -28.38 6.78 49.16
N SER A 166 -29.55 7.39 49.34
CA SER A 166 -30.00 8.52 48.51
C SER A 166 -29.13 9.77 48.60
N ASN A 167 -28.30 9.91 49.62
CA ASN A 167 -27.35 11.04 49.77
C ASN A 167 -25.92 10.71 49.32
N VAL A 168 -25.65 9.49 48.87
CA VAL A 168 -24.32 9.08 48.41
C VAL A 168 -24.04 9.63 47.02
N THR A 169 -22.88 10.25 46.85
CA THR A 169 -22.42 10.80 45.56
C THR A 169 -21.28 10.00 44.93
N ASP A 170 -20.52 9.23 45.72
CA ASP A 170 -19.39 8.42 45.27
C ASP A 170 -19.50 6.98 45.81
N MET A 171 -19.56 6.01 44.89
CA MET A 171 -19.54 4.57 45.16
C MET A 171 -18.39 3.87 44.40
N SER A 172 -17.40 4.62 43.93
CA SER A 172 -16.26 4.07 43.20
C SER A 172 -15.57 2.99 44.02
N ASN A 173 -15.23 1.87 43.38
CA ASN A 173 -14.61 0.68 44.00
C ASN A 173 -15.38 0.04 45.17
N MET A 174 -16.63 0.41 45.47
CA MET A 174 -17.32 0.02 46.71
C MET A 174 -17.24 -1.48 47.04
N PHE A 175 -17.40 -2.36 46.05
CA PHE A 175 -17.31 -3.82 46.19
C PHE A 175 -16.15 -4.43 45.39
N ASN A 176 -15.17 -3.64 44.93
CA ASN A 176 -14.07 -4.15 44.12
C ASN A 176 -13.37 -5.34 44.82
N VAL A 177 -13.20 -6.48 44.15
CA VAL A 177 -12.64 -7.72 44.72
C VAL A 177 -13.46 -8.32 45.90
N ALA A 178 -14.72 -7.94 46.10
CA ALA A 178 -15.63 -8.61 47.05
C ALA A 178 -16.15 -9.94 46.44
N LYS A 179 -15.24 -10.91 46.30
CA LYS A 179 -15.43 -12.13 45.48
C LYS A 179 -16.71 -12.93 45.76
N LYS A 180 -17.22 -12.92 47.00
CA LYS A 180 -18.41 -13.67 47.42
C LYS A 180 -19.70 -12.85 47.41
N PHE A 181 -19.63 -11.55 47.16
CA PHE A 181 -20.79 -10.66 47.28
C PHE A 181 -21.81 -10.96 46.18
N ASN A 182 -23.04 -11.29 46.59
CA ASN A 182 -24.17 -11.56 45.69
C ASN A 182 -25.50 -11.29 46.42
N GLN A 183 -25.70 -10.05 46.87
CA GLN A 183 -26.88 -9.64 47.65
C GLN A 183 -27.68 -8.59 46.89
N PRO A 184 -29.02 -8.60 46.99
CA PRO A 184 -29.87 -7.69 46.23
C PRO A 184 -29.63 -6.23 46.64
N LEU A 185 -29.44 -5.37 45.63
CA LEU A 185 -29.24 -3.92 45.77
C LEU A 185 -30.25 -3.11 44.95
N ASN A 186 -31.26 -3.76 44.37
CA ASN A 186 -32.22 -3.15 43.46
C ASN A 186 -33.09 -2.06 44.10
N ASN A 187 -33.21 -2.03 45.43
CA ASN A 187 -33.98 -1.01 46.16
C ASN A 187 -33.17 0.25 46.49
N TRP A 188 -31.87 0.28 46.18
CA TRP A 188 -31.04 1.45 46.43
C TRP A 188 -31.42 2.60 45.51
N ASN A 189 -31.60 3.79 46.09
CA ASN A 189 -31.74 5.02 45.33
C ASN A 189 -30.36 5.60 45.02
N VAL A 190 -29.83 5.33 43.83
CA VAL A 190 -28.52 5.82 43.37
C VAL A 190 -28.60 7.10 42.54
N SER A 191 -29.74 7.81 42.55
CA SER A 191 -29.98 8.97 41.68
C SER A 191 -28.99 10.13 41.89
N ASN A 192 -28.29 10.20 43.03
CA ASN A 192 -27.29 11.23 43.31
C ASN A 192 -25.84 10.77 43.09
N VAL A 193 -25.62 9.51 42.69
CA VAL A 193 -24.27 8.98 42.47
C VAL A 193 -23.69 9.51 41.16
N GLU A 194 -22.49 10.09 41.22
CA GLU A 194 -21.77 10.60 40.05
C GLU A 194 -20.69 9.63 39.55
N ASP A 195 -20.11 8.80 40.42
CA ASP A 195 -19.04 7.86 40.08
C ASP A 195 -19.39 6.42 40.53
N LEU A 196 -19.51 5.52 39.54
CA LEU A 196 -19.70 4.07 39.72
C LEU A 196 -18.48 3.26 39.23
N SER A 197 -17.35 3.89 39.00
CA SER A 197 -16.16 3.23 38.47
C SER A 197 -15.71 2.09 39.38
N ASN A 198 -15.45 0.93 38.78
CA ASN A 198 -14.94 -0.27 39.45
C ASN A 198 -15.82 -0.83 40.58
N THR A 199 -17.08 -0.38 40.72
CA THR A 199 -17.97 -0.72 41.85
C THR A 199 -18.03 -2.24 42.08
N PHE A 200 -18.24 -3.03 41.03
CA PHE A 200 -18.32 -4.50 41.11
C PHE A 200 -17.12 -5.21 40.48
N ARG A 201 -16.02 -4.49 40.20
CA ARG A 201 -14.83 -5.08 39.59
C ARG A 201 -14.36 -6.31 40.39
N TYR A 202 -14.05 -7.43 39.72
CA TYR A 202 -13.66 -8.70 40.35
C TYR A 202 -14.71 -9.31 41.33
N CYS A 203 -15.99 -8.89 41.29
CA CYS A 203 -17.08 -9.53 42.03
C CYS A 203 -17.52 -10.83 41.34
N LYS A 204 -16.72 -11.89 41.49
CA LYS A 204 -16.89 -13.16 40.77
C LYS A 204 -18.26 -13.84 40.96
N ALA A 205 -18.95 -13.59 42.07
CA ALA A 205 -20.24 -14.20 42.40
C ALA A 205 -21.45 -13.28 42.16
N PHE A 206 -21.26 -12.05 41.70
CA PHE A 206 -22.33 -11.06 41.61
C PHE A 206 -23.20 -11.27 40.36
N ASP A 207 -24.50 -11.49 40.57
CA ASP A 207 -25.51 -11.62 39.50
C ASP A 207 -26.88 -11.13 39.99
N GLN A 208 -26.94 -9.91 40.53
CA GLN A 208 -28.16 -9.33 41.10
C GLN A 208 -28.76 -8.26 40.18
N PRO A 209 -30.10 -8.12 40.13
CA PRO A 209 -30.75 -7.17 39.23
C PRO A 209 -30.43 -5.73 39.65
N LEU A 210 -30.01 -4.91 38.67
CA LEU A 210 -29.70 -3.48 38.85
C LEU A 210 -30.47 -2.58 37.87
N ASN A 211 -31.37 -3.15 37.07
CA ASN A 211 -32.03 -2.44 35.97
C ASN A 211 -32.88 -1.25 36.45
N ASP A 212 -33.35 -1.26 37.69
CA ASP A 212 -34.18 -0.19 38.25
C ASP A 212 -33.37 0.94 38.93
N TRP A 213 -32.03 0.89 38.87
CA TRP A 213 -31.18 1.99 39.31
C TRP A 213 -31.34 3.22 38.39
N ASP A 214 -31.58 4.38 39.00
CA ASP A 214 -31.51 5.67 38.33
C ASP A 214 -30.04 6.14 38.22
N VAL A 215 -29.40 5.84 37.09
CA VAL A 215 -28.02 6.23 36.80
C VAL A 215 -27.90 7.55 36.02
N SER A 216 -28.97 8.35 35.96
CA SER A 216 -29.03 9.55 35.11
C SER A 216 -27.99 10.63 35.46
N ASN A 217 -27.45 10.63 36.68
CA ASN A 217 -26.38 11.54 37.13
C ASN A 217 -24.97 10.94 37.06
N VAL A 218 -24.83 9.67 36.70
CA VAL A 218 -23.52 8.98 36.65
C VAL A 218 -22.70 9.50 35.47
N LYS A 219 -21.47 9.91 35.76
CA LYS A 219 -20.48 10.40 34.79
C LYS A 219 -19.44 9.34 34.44
N ASN A 220 -19.08 8.48 35.39
CA ASN A 220 -18.02 7.48 35.22
C ASN A 220 -18.52 6.06 35.51
N MET A 221 -18.38 5.16 34.53
CA MET A 221 -18.69 3.73 34.63
C MET A 221 -17.48 2.85 34.28
N GLU A 222 -16.26 3.39 34.36
CA GLU A 222 -15.04 2.64 34.06
C GLU A 222 -14.96 1.35 34.90
N GLY A 223 -14.75 0.21 34.25
CA GLY A 223 -14.51 -1.07 34.93
C GLY A 223 -15.63 -1.57 35.84
N ILE A 224 -16.84 -1.00 35.76
CA ILE A 224 -17.95 -1.27 36.70
C ILE A 224 -18.21 -2.78 36.90
N PHE A 225 -18.14 -3.58 35.82
CA PHE A 225 -18.29 -5.05 35.84
C PHE A 225 -17.05 -5.79 35.31
N GLU A 226 -15.86 -5.17 35.31
CA GLU A 226 -14.65 -5.87 34.87
C GLU A 226 -14.42 -7.13 35.73
N GLU A 227 -14.20 -8.28 35.08
CA GLU A 227 -14.03 -9.60 35.71
C GLU A 227 -15.20 -10.04 36.63
N CYS A 228 -16.43 -9.56 36.37
CA CYS A 228 -17.65 -10.18 36.89
C CYS A 228 -17.96 -11.47 36.12
N GLU A 229 -17.44 -12.61 36.58
CA GLU A 229 -17.45 -13.86 35.80
C GLU A 229 -18.86 -14.35 35.42
N ILE A 230 -19.87 -14.15 36.28
CA ILE A 230 -21.21 -14.71 36.10
C ILE A 230 -22.32 -13.68 35.84
N PHE A 231 -22.02 -12.38 35.90
CA PHE A 231 -23.02 -11.32 35.78
C PHE A 231 -23.70 -11.34 34.41
N ASN A 232 -25.04 -11.41 34.38
CA ASN A 232 -25.82 -11.39 33.14
C ASN A 232 -27.22 -10.78 33.32
N GLN A 233 -27.32 -9.71 34.13
CA GLN A 233 -28.60 -9.05 34.43
C GLN A 233 -28.90 -7.90 33.46
N PRO A 234 -30.19 -7.64 33.13
CA PRO A 234 -30.56 -6.57 32.22
C PRO A 234 -30.17 -5.19 32.76
N LEU A 235 -29.74 -4.30 31.85
CA LEU A 235 -29.33 -2.91 32.11
C LEU A 235 -29.95 -1.94 31.09
N ASP A 236 -31.01 -2.36 30.41
CA ASP A 236 -31.62 -1.66 29.29
C ASP A 236 -32.40 -0.39 29.70
N LYS A 237 -32.75 -0.25 30.98
CA LYS A 237 -33.43 0.94 31.52
C LYS A 237 -32.49 2.05 31.98
N TRP A 238 -31.17 1.80 32.01
CA TRP A 238 -30.20 2.79 32.47
C TRP A 238 -30.15 4.01 31.54
N ASP A 239 -30.35 5.21 32.11
CA ASP A 239 -30.11 6.47 31.41
C ASP A 239 -28.62 6.83 31.48
N THR A 240 -27.87 6.47 30.45
CA THR A 240 -26.42 6.77 30.36
C THR A 240 -26.10 8.15 29.77
N SER A 241 -27.08 9.07 29.67
CA SER A 241 -26.92 10.35 28.97
C SER A 241 -25.87 11.32 29.56
N HIS A 242 -25.42 11.07 30.79
CA HIS A 242 -24.35 11.82 31.46
C HIS A 242 -23.01 11.08 31.51
N VAL A 243 -22.94 9.83 31.06
CA VAL A 243 -21.72 9.03 31.11
C VAL A 243 -20.68 9.55 30.11
N GLU A 244 -19.47 9.79 30.60
CA GLU A 244 -18.33 10.31 29.83
C GLU A 244 -17.31 9.20 29.50
N SER A 245 -17.19 8.17 30.34
CA SER A 245 -16.26 7.04 30.18
C SER A 245 -16.91 5.69 30.53
N MET A 246 -16.68 4.70 29.67
CA MET A 246 -17.04 3.29 29.83
C MET A 246 -15.84 2.36 29.58
N GLU A 247 -14.62 2.87 29.77
CA GLU A 247 -13.40 2.07 29.61
C GLU A 247 -13.47 0.81 30.49
N ASN A 248 -13.11 -0.36 29.94
CA ASN A 248 -13.14 -1.66 30.62
C ASN A 248 -14.50 -2.09 31.23
N ALA A 249 -15.63 -1.41 30.96
CA ALA A 249 -16.88 -1.61 31.73
C ALA A 249 -17.34 -3.07 31.85
N PHE A 250 -17.15 -3.89 30.81
CA PHE A 250 -17.45 -5.33 30.79
C PHE A 250 -16.23 -6.19 30.46
N LYS A 251 -15.01 -5.68 30.61
CA LYS A 251 -13.79 -6.43 30.29
C LYS A 251 -13.75 -7.73 31.09
N ALA A 252 -13.55 -8.85 30.42
CA ALA A 252 -13.55 -10.19 31.01
C ALA A 252 -14.83 -10.54 31.82
N CYS A 253 -15.94 -9.85 31.56
CA CYS A 253 -17.24 -10.20 32.11
C CYS A 253 -17.76 -11.47 31.40
N GLY A 254 -17.71 -12.60 32.09
CA GLY A 254 -17.74 -13.92 31.45
C GLY A 254 -19.09 -14.24 30.81
N LYS A 255 -20.19 -14.05 31.55
CA LYS A 255 -21.54 -14.46 31.14
C LYS A 255 -22.39 -13.35 30.54
N PHE A 256 -21.91 -12.11 30.52
CA PHE A 256 -22.71 -10.97 30.10
C PHE A 256 -23.08 -11.04 28.61
N ASN A 257 -24.37 -11.01 28.31
CA ASN A 257 -24.91 -11.01 26.96
C ASN A 257 -26.28 -10.30 26.88
N GLN A 258 -26.41 -9.16 27.57
CA GLN A 258 -27.66 -8.38 27.62
C GLN A 258 -27.64 -7.23 26.61
N PRO A 259 -28.81 -6.83 26.05
CA PRO A 259 -28.87 -5.77 25.05
C PRO A 259 -28.48 -4.41 25.63
N LEU A 260 -27.65 -3.67 24.89
CA LEU A 260 -27.14 -2.34 25.27
C LEU A 260 -27.52 -1.22 24.29
N ASN A 261 -28.33 -1.54 23.29
CA ASN A 261 -28.73 -0.60 22.24
C ASN A 261 -29.64 0.54 22.75
N SER A 262 -30.16 0.46 23.98
CA SER A 262 -30.90 1.55 24.63
C SER A 262 -29.99 2.61 25.28
N TRP A 263 -28.69 2.32 25.44
CA TRP A 263 -27.75 3.25 26.07
C TRP A 263 -27.51 4.49 25.21
N ASN A 264 -27.51 5.64 25.87
CA ASN A 264 -27.18 6.92 25.26
C ASN A 264 -25.65 7.11 25.29
N MET A 265 -25.03 7.10 24.11
CA MET A 265 -23.58 7.25 23.94
C MET A 265 -23.14 8.70 23.63
N SER A 266 -24.08 9.65 23.61
CA SER A 266 -23.83 10.98 23.05
C SER A 266 -22.81 11.83 23.83
N LYS A 267 -22.44 11.49 25.07
CA LYS A 267 -21.36 12.13 25.83
C LYS A 267 -20.14 11.22 26.05
N VAL A 268 -20.24 9.94 25.70
CA VAL A 268 -19.16 8.98 25.94
C VAL A 268 -18.00 9.28 25.00
N THR A 269 -16.81 9.43 25.59
CA THR A 269 -15.57 9.70 24.85
C THR A 269 -14.67 8.47 24.77
N ASN A 270 -14.71 7.60 25.77
CA ASN A 270 -13.83 6.45 25.89
C ASN A 270 -14.61 5.14 26.10
N ILE A 271 -14.41 4.18 25.20
CA ILE A 271 -14.95 2.80 25.27
C ILE A 271 -13.83 1.75 25.12
N GLU A 272 -12.58 2.13 25.41
CA GLU A 272 -11.45 1.22 25.28
C GLU A 272 -11.67 -0.07 26.08
N ARG A 273 -11.34 -1.20 25.47
CA ARG A 273 -11.40 -2.54 26.09
C ARG A 273 -12.76 -2.91 26.71
N MET A 274 -13.84 -2.18 26.39
CA MET A 274 -15.14 -2.34 27.07
C MET A 274 -15.63 -3.79 27.08
N PHE A 275 -15.40 -4.56 26.00
CA PHE A 275 -15.79 -5.96 25.87
C PHE A 275 -14.60 -6.91 25.67
N ALA A 276 -13.38 -6.45 25.93
CA ALA A 276 -12.19 -7.29 25.77
C ALA A 276 -12.30 -8.52 26.68
N PHE A 277 -11.89 -9.70 26.20
CA PHE A 277 -11.93 -10.98 26.93
C PHE A 277 -13.34 -11.46 27.38
N THR A 278 -14.42 -10.86 26.87
CA THR A 278 -15.78 -11.38 27.12
C THR A 278 -15.95 -12.76 26.47
N LYS A 279 -16.65 -13.67 27.17
CA LYS A 279 -16.85 -15.03 26.65
C LYS A 279 -18.20 -15.21 25.96
N GLU A 280 -19.23 -14.49 26.39
CA GLU A 280 -20.62 -14.67 25.95
C GLU A 280 -21.24 -13.47 25.23
N PHE A 281 -20.62 -12.29 25.28
CA PHE A 281 -21.21 -11.08 24.72
C PHE A 281 -21.36 -11.17 23.19
N ASN A 282 -22.60 -11.12 22.71
CA ASN A 282 -22.93 -11.14 21.30
C ASN A 282 -24.26 -10.40 21.06
N GLN A 283 -24.25 -9.09 21.29
CA GLN A 283 -25.40 -8.21 21.05
C GLN A 283 -25.07 -7.11 20.03
N PRO A 284 -26.03 -6.66 19.21
CA PRO A 284 -25.79 -5.58 18.26
C PRO A 284 -25.68 -4.21 18.96
N LEU A 285 -24.87 -3.32 18.38
CA LEU A 285 -24.55 -1.97 18.89
C LEU A 285 -24.81 -0.86 17.85
N ASP A 286 -25.77 -1.08 16.95
CA ASP A 286 -26.09 -0.22 15.80
C ASP A 286 -26.80 1.10 16.15
N LYS A 287 -27.34 1.21 17.38
CA LYS A 287 -28.08 2.41 17.81
C LYS A 287 -27.23 3.43 18.57
N TRP A 288 -25.94 3.14 18.77
CA TRP A 288 -25.05 4.02 19.52
C TRP A 288 -24.68 5.28 18.73
N ASP A 289 -24.94 6.46 19.30
CA ASP A 289 -24.39 7.74 18.81
C ASP A 289 -22.92 7.89 19.24
N THR A 290 -22.00 7.41 18.41
CA THR A 290 -20.56 7.41 18.72
C THR A 290 -19.83 8.70 18.34
N LYS A 291 -20.53 9.79 17.99
CA LYS A 291 -19.91 11.00 17.44
C LYS A 291 -18.82 11.63 18.31
N ASN A 292 -18.86 11.38 19.62
CA ASN A 292 -17.91 11.93 20.60
C ASN A 292 -16.85 10.92 21.06
N VAL A 293 -16.92 9.67 20.58
CA VAL A 293 -15.94 8.64 20.90
C VAL A 293 -14.60 9.00 20.25
N ILE A 294 -13.57 9.15 21.09
CA ILE A 294 -12.21 9.51 20.66
C ILE A 294 -11.30 8.27 20.55
N SER A 295 -11.65 7.16 21.20
CA SER A 295 -10.88 5.91 21.16
C SER A 295 -11.76 4.66 21.18
N VAL A 296 -11.40 3.68 20.35
CA VAL A 296 -12.02 2.35 20.26
C VAL A 296 -10.98 1.21 20.40
N MET A 297 -9.85 1.50 21.04
CA MET A 297 -8.75 0.54 21.14
C MET A 297 -9.16 -0.72 21.93
N LEU A 298 -8.84 -1.87 21.36
CA LEU A 298 -9.00 -3.21 21.93
C LEU A 298 -10.44 -3.55 22.36
N LEU A 299 -11.43 -2.90 21.75
CA LEU A 299 -12.83 -2.98 22.16
C LEU A 299 -13.35 -4.42 22.32
N PHE A 300 -12.98 -5.31 21.40
CA PHE A 300 -13.41 -6.71 21.30
C PHE A 300 -12.22 -7.70 21.22
N THR A 301 -11.02 -7.32 21.67
CA THR A 301 -9.87 -8.24 21.67
C THR A 301 -10.15 -9.43 22.60
N TYR A 302 -9.99 -10.65 22.11
CA TYR A 302 -10.37 -11.90 22.80
C TYR A 302 -11.85 -12.01 23.19
N ALA A 303 -12.75 -11.28 22.51
CA ALA A 303 -14.20 -11.41 22.68
C ALA A 303 -14.72 -12.63 21.89
N HIS A 304 -14.66 -13.83 22.48
CA HIS A 304 -14.76 -15.09 21.75
C HIS A 304 -16.07 -15.34 20.99
N LYS A 305 -17.19 -14.75 21.43
CA LYS A 305 -18.53 -14.98 20.84
C LYS A 305 -19.10 -13.78 20.10
N PHE A 306 -18.42 -12.63 20.11
CA PHE A 306 -18.92 -11.46 19.42
C PHE A 306 -18.83 -11.66 17.91
N ASP A 307 -19.97 -11.63 17.23
CA ASP A 307 -20.07 -11.81 15.77
C ASP A 307 -20.96 -10.76 15.11
N HIS A 308 -21.54 -9.83 15.88
CA HIS A 308 -22.36 -8.72 15.39
C HIS A 308 -21.53 -7.52 14.89
N TYR A 309 -20.38 -7.76 14.23
CA TYR A 309 -19.51 -6.69 13.73
C TYR A 309 -20.19 -5.75 12.73
N GLU A 310 -21.15 -6.24 11.95
CA GLU A 310 -21.94 -5.42 11.02
C GLU A 310 -22.74 -4.31 11.72
N SER A 311 -23.09 -4.50 13.00
CA SER A 311 -23.76 -3.45 13.78
C SER A 311 -22.90 -2.19 13.97
N LEU A 312 -21.59 -2.27 13.74
CA LEU A 312 -20.65 -1.15 13.89
C LEU A 312 -20.55 -0.29 12.61
N ALA A 313 -21.14 -0.71 11.48
CA ALA A 313 -20.91 -0.10 10.17
C ALA A 313 -21.30 1.40 10.10
N ASN A 314 -22.34 1.78 10.85
CA ASN A 314 -22.94 3.12 10.83
C ASN A 314 -22.44 4.05 11.94
N TRP A 315 -21.45 3.64 12.74
CA TRP A 315 -20.89 4.46 13.80
C TRP A 315 -20.34 5.78 13.27
N ASN A 316 -20.65 6.90 13.93
CA ASN A 316 -20.00 8.17 13.62
C ASN A 316 -18.59 8.18 14.24
N LEU A 317 -17.55 8.25 13.40
CA LEU A 317 -16.15 8.16 13.79
C LEU A 317 -15.37 9.47 13.55
N ASP A 318 -16.07 10.58 13.29
CA ASP A 318 -15.45 11.86 12.93
C ASP A 318 -14.47 12.36 14.02
N SER A 319 -14.82 12.16 15.29
CA SER A 319 -14.03 12.60 16.46
C SER A 319 -12.89 11.66 16.83
N LEU A 320 -12.76 10.51 16.15
CA LEU A 320 -11.79 9.49 16.52
C LEU A 320 -10.35 10.02 16.45
N GLN A 321 -9.60 9.85 17.55
CA GLN A 321 -8.20 10.27 17.69
C GLN A 321 -7.24 9.08 17.76
N ALA A 322 -7.72 7.95 18.28
CA ALA A 322 -6.99 6.69 18.35
C ALA A 322 -7.85 5.52 17.85
N ILE A 323 -7.28 4.74 16.93
CA ILE A 323 -7.80 3.45 16.48
C ILE A 323 -6.61 2.50 16.47
N GLY A 324 -6.78 1.31 17.06
CA GLY A 324 -5.75 0.29 17.15
C GLY A 324 -6.27 -1.03 16.61
N LEU A 325 -5.83 -2.13 17.21
CA LEU A 325 -6.53 -3.43 17.13
C LEU A 325 -7.92 -3.27 17.75
N ILE A 326 -8.98 -3.71 17.06
CA ILE A 326 -10.36 -3.66 17.59
C ILE A 326 -10.80 -5.05 18.04
N CYS A 327 -10.50 -6.08 17.25
CA CYS A 327 -10.82 -7.49 17.50
C CYS A 327 -9.72 -8.38 16.92
N ASP A 328 -9.73 -9.67 17.24
CA ASP A 328 -8.66 -10.59 16.82
C ASP A 328 -8.73 -10.95 15.33
N ASP A 329 -9.93 -11.03 14.77
CA ASP A 329 -10.20 -11.34 13.37
C ASP A 329 -10.67 -10.07 12.64
N GLU A 330 -9.71 -9.30 12.12
CA GLU A 330 -9.98 -7.98 11.55
C GLU A 330 -10.76 -8.03 10.23
N ASP A 331 -10.77 -9.17 9.55
CA ASP A 331 -11.53 -9.38 8.31
C ASP A 331 -13.05 -9.32 8.56
N LYS A 332 -13.49 -9.54 9.81
CA LYS A 332 -14.89 -9.40 10.22
C LYS A 332 -15.32 -7.95 10.44
N LEU A 333 -14.39 -7.01 10.55
CA LEU A 333 -14.73 -5.60 10.75
C LEU A 333 -15.41 -5.04 9.50
N PRO A 334 -16.44 -4.18 9.65
CA PRO A 334 -16.99 -3.44 8.52
C PRO A 334 -15.90 -2.71 7.74
N ILE A 335 -16.02 -2.68 6.41
CA ILE A 335 -15.06 -2.05 5.50
C ILE A 335 -14.73 -0.63 5.96
N ARG A 336 -15.72 0.15 6.42
CA ARG A 336 -15.51 1.51 6.91
C ARG A 336 -14.54 1.59 8.10
N LEU A 337 -14.61 0.67 9.06
CA LEU A 337 -13.66 0.60 10.17
C LEU A 337 -12.27 0.17 9.72
N GLN A 338 -12.17 -0.77 8.77
CA GLN A 338 -10.88 -1.14 8.16
C GLN A 338 -10.25 0.05 7.43
N VAL A 339 -11.03 0.85 6.70
CA VAL A 339 -10.60 2.08 6.02
C VAL A 339 -10.13 3.15 7.02
N TYR A 340 -10.83 3.30 8.14
CA TYR A 340 -10.37 4.16 9.24
C TYR A 340 -9.01 3.71 9.77
N ARG A 341 -8.81 2.41 10.00
CA ARG A 341 -7.50 1.87 10.41
C ARG A 341 -6.44 2.13 9.34
N GLN A 342 -6.72 1.86 8.07
CA GLN A 342 -5.81 2.15 6.95
C GLN A 342 -5.42 3.63 6.87
N ALA A 343 -6.35 4.55 7.18
CA ALA A 343 -6.08 5.98 7.23
C ALA A 343 -5.17 6.37 8.41
N PHE A 344 -5.25 5.67 9.53
CA PHE A 344 -4.42 5.89 10.72
C PHE A 344 -3.04 5.25 10.60
N PHE A 345 -2.94 4.13 9.90
CA PHE A 345 -1.72 3.37 9.65
C PHE A 345 -1.44 3.24 8.15
N PRO A 346 -1.08 4.34 7.45
CA PRO A 346 -0.97 4.37 5.98
C PRO A 346 0.19 3.54 5.40
N LYS A 347 1.00 2.91 6.25
CA LYS A 347 2.12 2.03 5.86
C LYS A 347 1.75 0.55 5.93
N ASP A 348 0.70 0.23 6.67
CA ASP A 348 0.26 -1.14 6.90
C ASP A 348 -0.75 -1.49 5.80
N ASP A 349 -0.72 -2.74 5.32
CA ASP A 349 -1.65 -3.23 4.29
C ASP A 349 -2.87 -3.83 4.99
N ILE A 350 -3.73 -2.95 5.51
CA ILE A 350 -4.91 -3.32 6.31
C ILE A 350 -6.08 -3.68 5.39
N ILE A 351 -6.20 -2.96 4.27
CA ILE A 351 -7.21 -3.23 3.25
C ILE A 351 -6.59 -3.04 1.87
N SER A 352 -6.69 -4.06 1.02
CA SER A 352 -6.23 -4.01 -0.36
C SER A 352 -7.16 -3.14 -1.20
N ILE A 353 -6.74 -1.90 -1.48
CA ILE A 353 -7.48 -0.96 -2.34
C ILE A 353 -7.03 -1.13 -3.79
N THR A 354 -7.97 -1.45 -4.67
CA THR A 354 -7.76 -1.72 -6.09
C THR A 354 -8.74 -0.94 -6.95
N LYS A 355 -8.53 -0.94 -8.27
CA LYS A 355 -9.48 -0.34 -9.23
C LYS A 355 -10.91 -0.92 -9.15
N PHE A 356 -11.08 -2.11 -8.58
CA PHE A 356 -12.36 -2.80 -8.52
C PHE A 356 -13.20 -2.43 -7.29
N ASN A 357 -12.58 -2.06 -6.17
CA ASN A 357 -13.28 -1.77 -4.90
C ASN A 357 -13.13 -0.31 -4.43
N VAL A 358 -12.28 0.49 -5.06
CA VAL A 358 -12.03 1.88 -4.63
C VAL A 358 -13.29 2.75 -4.62
N LYS A 359 -14.24 2.51 -5.53
CA LYS A 359 -15.49 3.26 -5.60
C LYS A 359 -16.35 3.07 -4.34
N GLU A 360 -16.56 1.83 -3.94
CA GLU A 360 -17.31 1.47 -2.72
C GLU A 360 -16.62 2.04 -1.48
N ILE A 361 -15.30 1.86 -1.38
CA ILE A 361 -14.50 2.42 -0.28
C ILE A 361 -14.64 3.95 -0.21
N TYR A 362 -14.59 4.62 -1.36
CA TYR A 362 -14.71 6.07 -1.44
C TYR A 362 -16.10 6.55 -1.00
N GLU A 363 -17.16 5.89 -1.46
CA GLU A 363 -18.54 6.20 -1.08
C GLU A 363 -18.75 6.08 0.44
N LEU A 364 -18.18 5.05 1.08
CA LEU A 364 -18.25 4.86 2.54
C LEU A 364 -17.60 5.99 3.35
N ILE A 365 -16.65 6.73 2.77
CA ILE A 365 -15.91 7.80 3.44
C ILE A 365 -16.10 9.18 2.82
N ALA A 366 -17.07 9.33 1.90
CA ALA A 366 -17.26 10.55 1.13
C ALA A 366 -17.57 11.76 2.04
N ASP A 367 -18.37 11.54 3.08
CA ASP A 367 -18.83 12.58 4.00
C ASP A 367 -18.04 12.65 5.31
N ASP A 368 -17.07 11.75 5.53
CA ASP A 368 -16.25 11.74 6.74
C ASP A 368 -15.41 13.02 6.87
N LYS A 369 -15.37 13.56 8.09
CA LYS A 369 -14.67 14.81 8.47
C LYS A 369 -13.35 14.54 9.19
N ASN A 370 -13.08 13.28 9.56
CA ASN A 370 -11.82 12.92 10.21
C ASN A 370 -10.61 13.29 9.35
N LYS A 371 -9.66 14.08 9.89
CA LYS A 371 -8.51 14.62 9.14
C LYS A 371 -7.64 13.54 8.48
N LYS A 372 -7.53 12.35 9.09
CA LYS A 372 -6.74 11.24 8.54
C LYS A 372 -7.47 10.57 7.38
N VAL A 373 -8.77 10.35 7.52
CA VAL A 373 -9.63 9.80 6.46
C VAL A 373 -9.72 10.76 5.27
N VAL A 374 -9.88 12.06 5.50
CA VAL A 374 -9.84 13.09 4.43
C VAL A 374 -8.52 13.05 3.65
N ARG A 375 -7.38 12.78 4.31
CA ARG A 375 -6.10 12.60 3.62
C ARG A 375 -6.05 11.33 2.79
N LEU A 376 -6.59 10.21 3.32
CA LEU A 376 -6.71 8.97 2.57
C LEU A 376 -7.60 9.18 1.34
N ARG A 377 -8.78 9.79 1.51
CA ARG A 377 -9.72 10.14 0.43
C ARG A 377 -9.05 10.92 -0.70
N LYS A 378 -8.31 11.99 -0.38
CA LYS A 378 -7.52 12.75 -1.37
C LYS A 378 -6.44 11.93 -2.06
N ARG A 379 -5.85 10.95 -1.37
CA ARG A 379 -4.90 10.02 -1.97
C ARG A 379 -5.62 9.06 -2.91
N LEU A 380 -6.79 8.54 -2.55
CA LEU A 380 -7.59 7.67 -3.42
C LEU A 380 -7.99 8.39 -4.70
N GLU A 381 -8.46 9.63 -4.58
CA GLU A 381 -8.75 10.52 -5.71
C GLU A 381 -7.59 10.69 -6.68
N SER A 382 -6.36 10.76 -6.17
CA SER A 382 -5.14 10.81 -6.97
C SER A 382 -4.77 9.45 -7.56
N ASP A 383 -4.80 8.40 -6.73
CA ASP A 383 -4.32 7.06 -7.07
C ASP A 383 -5.29 6.32 -8.00
N PHE A 384 -6.58 6.69 -8.00
CA PHE A 384 -7.66 6.05 -8.76
C PHE A 384 -8.58 7.08 -9.44
N SER A 385 -7.97 8.15 -9.99
CA SER A 385 -8.72 9.26 -10.60
C SER A 385 -9.70 8.81 -11.68
N SER A 386 -9.36 7.76 -12.42
CA SER A 386 -10.18 7.24 -13.52
C SER A 386 -11.38 6.44 -13.04
N GLU A 387 -11.20 5.65 -12.00
CA GLU A 387 -12.26 4.86 -11.40
C GLU A 387 -13.23 5.75 -10.59
N LEU A 388 -12.71 6.84 -10.01
CA LEU A 388 -13.47 7.73 -9.15
C LEU A 388 -14.16 8.88 -9.89
N SER A 389 -13.86 9.13 -11.16
CA SER A 389 -14.36 10.29 -11.91
C SER A 389 -15.89 10.41 -11.96
N PHE A 390 -16.60 9.28 -11.89
CA PHE A 390 -18.07 9.22 -11.88
C PHE A 390 -18.71 9.48 -10.52
N VAL A 391 -17.99 9.25 -9.41
CA VAL A 391 -18.51 9.46 -8.04
C VAL A 391 -18.06 10.79 -7.44
N THR A 392 -16.99 11.35 -7.96
CA THR A 392 -16.53 12.68 -7.59
C THR A 392 -17.28 13.73 -8.42
N ASN A 393 -18.37 14.30 -7.85
CA ASN A 393 -19.12 15.39 -8.48
C ASN A 393 -18.25 16.59 -8.89
N ASP A 394 -17.10 16.76 -8.22
CA ASP A 394 -16.17 17.87 -8.43
C ASP A 394 -15.32 17.76 -9.70
N TYR A 395 -15.26 16.62 -10.40
CA TYR A 395 -14.33 16.45 -11.54
C TYR A 395 -14.94 16.75 -12.90
N ASN A 396 -16.27 16.86 -12.99
CA ASN A 396 -16.98 17.16 -14.23
C ASN A 396 -17.26 18.66 -14.38
N PHE A 397 -16.18 19.44 -14.57
CA PHE A 397 -16.29 20.87 -14.85
C PHE A 397 -16.99 21.10 -16.19
N LYS A 398 -18.23 21.61 -16.15
CA LYS A 398 -19.01 21.92 -17.36
C LYS A 398 -18.64 23.25 -18.01
N THR A 399 -18.04 24.18 -17.27
CA THR A 399 -17.65 25.51 -17.76
C THR A 399 -16.32 25.95 -17.18
N ILE A 400 -15.62 26.85 -17.88
CA ILE A 400 -14.30 27.33 -17.46
C ILE A 400 -14.35 28.12 -16.16
N GLU A 401 -15.41 28.88 -15.92
CA GLU A 401 -15.60 29.67 -14.69
C GLU A 401 -15.69 28.76 -13.46
N LYS A 402 -16.29 27.58 -13.60
CA LYS A 402 -16.35 26.59 -12.52
C LYS A 402 -14.97 26.04 -12.21
N SER A 403 -14.17 25.74 -13.23
CA SER A 403 -12.78 25.29 -13.08
C SER A 403 -11.92 26.35 -12.41
N GLU A 404 -11.98 27.61 -12.87
CA GLU A 404 -11.21 28.72 -12.28
C GLU A 404 -11.60 28.95 -10.81
N LYS A 405 -12.89 29.01 -10.50
CA LYS A 405 -13.38 29.19 -9.12
C LYS A 405 -12.99 28.02 -8.22
N TYR A 406 -12.95 26.80 -8.76
CA TYR A 406 -12.50 25.63 -8.02
C TYR A 406 -11.00 25.68 -7.75
N ALA A 407 -10.20 26.02 -8.76
CA ALA A 407 -8.76 26.18 -8.63
C ALA A 407 -8.40 27.25 -7.59
N GLU A 408 -9.08 28.41 -7.60
CA GLU A 408 -8.88 29.47 -6.60
C GLU A 408 -9.14 29.01 -5.17
N ARG A 409 -10.15 28.17 -4.95
CA ARG A 409 -10.50 27.65 -3.62
C ARG A 409 -9.55 26.57 -3.11
N ASN A 410 -9.01 25.77 -4.01
CA ASN A 410 -8.25 24.57 -3.66
C ASN A 410 -6.73 24.73 -3.82
N TYR A 411 -6.27 25.78 -4.50
CA TYR A 411 -4.85 26.05 -4.66
C TYR A 411 -4.20 26.50 -3.34
N ASN A 412 -3.21 25.74 -2.89
CA ASN A 412 -2.45 26.06 -1.69
C ASN A 412 -1.26 26.97 -2.02
N ALA A 413 -1.53 28.27 -2.15
CA ALA A 413 -0.55 29.31 -2.42
C ALA A 413 0.69 29.22 -1.51
N LYS A 414 0.49 29.07 -0.19
CA LYS A 414 1.58 28.96 0.80
C LYS A 414 2.54 27.81 0.51
N LYS A 415 2.05 26.71 -0.05
CA LYS A 415 2.86 25.52 -0.35
C LYS A 415 3.52 25.58 -1.73
N TYR A 416 2.88 26.19 -2.71
CA TYR A 416 3.26 26.03 -4.13
C TYR A 416 3.75 27.31 -4.81
N ASP A 417 3.46 28.51 -4.33
CA ASP A 417 3.83 29.75 -5.05
C ASP A 417 5.34 29.87 -5.30
N LYS A 418 6.17 29.53 -4.30
CA LYS A 418 7.63 29.53 -4.46
C LYS A 418 8.10 28.48 -5.47
N LYS A 419 7.40 27.34 -5.57
CA LYS A 419 7.75 26.26 -6.50
C LYS A 419 7.27 26.51 -7.93
N LEU A 420 6.30 27.41 -8.10
CA LEU A 420 5.67 27.73 -9.39
C LEU A 420 5.91 29.19 -9.77
N GLU A 421 6.99 29.80 -9.26
CA GLU A 421 7.32 31.20 -9.52
C GLU A 421 7.63 31.47 -10.99
N PHE A 422 8.01 30.43 -11.75
CA PHE A 422 8.23 30.49 -13.18
C PHE A 422 6.94 30.62 -14.02
N ILE A 423 5.76 30.40 -13.43
CA ILE A 423 4.46 30.58 -14.10
C ILE A 423 4.03 32.05 -13.93
N LYS A 424 4.38 32.87 -14.91
CA LYS A 424 4.01 34.30 -15.03
C LYS A 424 3.38 34.56 -16.40
N ASP A 425 2.62 35.66 -16.52
CA ASP A 425 2.07 36.17 -17.79
C ASP A 425 1.32 35.10 -18.62
N CYS A 426 0.12 34.74 -18.19
CA CYS A 426 -0.66 33.63 -18.74
C CYS A 426 -1.34 33.99 -20.07
N HIS A 427 -0.81 33.48 -21.18
CA HIS A 427 -1.38 33.65 -22.53
C HIS A 427 -2.25 32.48 -23.00
N VAL A 428 -2.73 31.66 -22.07
CA VAL A 428 -3.60 30.53 -22.38
C VAL A 428 -5.03 31.03 -22.55
N LEU A 429 -5.68 30.69 -23.66
CA LEU A 429 -7.04 31.09 -23.96
C LEU A 429 -8.04 30.03 -23.48
N VAL A 430 -9.26 30.48 -23.17
CA VAL A 430 -10.40 29.58 -23.01
C VAL A 430 -10.78 28.95 -24.36
N LYS A 431 -11.51 27.82 -24.36
CA LYS A 431 -11.78 27.02 -25.58
C LYS A 431 -12.40 27.79 -26.75
N ASP A 432 -13.27 28.75 -26.48
CA ASP A 432 -13.91 29.59 -27.50
C ASP A 432 -13.06 30.81 -27.91
N LYS A 433 -11.87 30.97 -27.33
CA LYS A 433 -10.90 32.05 -27.56
C LYS A 433 -11.40 33.45 -27.20
N SER A 434 -12.45 33.55 -26.37
CA SER A 434 -13.03 34.84 -25.96
C SER A 434 -12.12 35.66 -25.04
N ARG A 435 -11.28 35.01 -24.23
CA ARG A 435 -10.34 35.65 -23.28
C ARG A 435 -9.21 34.73 -22.86
N GLU A 436 -8.21 35.30 -22.18
CA GLU A 436 -7.22 34.54 -21.42
C GLU A 436 -7.85 33.92 -20.15
N VAL A 437 -7.34 32.75 -19.78
CA VAL A 437 -7.71 32.04 -18.56
C VAL A 437 -6.94 32.60 -17.36
N ASN A 438 -7.56 32.51 -16.19
CA ASN A 438 -6.91 32.93 -14.95
C ASN A 438 -5.66 32.07 -14.68
N ILE A 439 -4.53 32.74 -14.46
CA ILE A 439 -3.23 32.12 -14.16
C ILE A 439 -3.28 31.17 -12.94
N ASN A 440 -4.20 31.39 -12.00
CA ASN A 440 -4.40 30.52 -10.84
C ASN A 440 -4.87 29.11 -11.24
N LEU A 441 -5.64 28.97 -12.33
CA LEU A 441 -5.99 27.66 -12.86
C LEU A 441 -4.74 26.92 -13.36
N ILE A 442 -3.87 27.63 -14.07
CA ILE A 442 -2.61 27.06 -14.56
C ILE A 442 -1.69 26.65 -13.40
N LYS A 443 -1.53 27.52 -12.39
CA LYS A 443 -0.77 27.18 -11.17
C LYS A 443 -1.37 25.98 -10.44
N TYR A 444 -2.70 25.90 -10.37
CA TYR A 444 -3.39 24.76 -9.78
C TYR A 444 -3.09 23.46 -10.52
N ILE A 445 -3.18 23.45 -11.86
CA ILE A 445 -2.84 22.30 -12.71
C ILE A 445 -1.43 21.78 -12.39
N TYR A 446 -0.43 22.66 -12.38
CA TYR A 446 0.94 22.26 -12.05
C TYR A 446 1.10 21.80 -10.59
N SER A 447 0.38 22.41 -9.65
CA SER A 447 0.46 22.07 -8.23
C SER A 447 -0.08 20.68 -7.92
N GLU A 448 -1.10 20.22 -8.67
CA GLU A 448 -1.68 18.89 -8.54
C GLU A 448 -0.67 17.83 -8.99
N TYR A 449 0.02 18.05 -10.11
CA TYR A 449 1.10 17.15 -10.54
C TYR A 449 2.31 17.19 -9.58
N LEU A 450 2.67 18.34 -9.02
CA LEU A 450 3.69 18.45 -7.96
C LEU A 450 3.29 17.73 -6.65
N SER A 451 2.00 17.47 -6.45
CA SER A 451 1.51 16.76 -5.27
C SER A 451 1.73 15.24 -5.32
N LEU A 452 1.94 14.70 -6.54
CA LEU A 452 2.19 13.28 -6.79
C LEU A 452 3.60 12.91 -6.30
N LYS A 453 3.70 12.38 -5.08
CA LYS A 453 5.00 12.13 -4.40
C LYS A 453 5.85 11.01 -4.99
N LYS A 454 5.28 10.09 -5.78
CA LYS A 454 5.95 8.86 -6.24
C LYS A 454 6.09 8.77 -7.76
N THR A 455 4.97 8.86 -8.48
CA THR A 455 4.92 8.70 -9.94
C THR A 455 3.94 9.71 -10.52
N ILE A 456 4.38 10.45 -11.53
CA ILE A 456 3.52 11.40 -12.24
C ILE A 456 2.73 10.63 -13.29
N LYS A 457 1.42 10.82 -13.30
CA LYS A 457 0.47 10.24 -14.25
C LYS A 457 -0.57 11.28 -14.65
N LYS A 458 -1.25 11.08 -15.78
CA LYS A 458 -2.37 11.96 -16.19
C LYS A 458 -3.48 11.89 -15.12
N LEU A 459 -4.04 13.05 -14.79
CA LEU A 459 -5.12 13.19 -13.80
C LEU A 459 -6.40 13.59 -14.54
N GLU A 460 -7.44 12.75 -14.49
CA GLU A 460 -8.68 13.00 -15.23
C GLU A 460 -9.34 14.34 -14.86
N LYS A 461 -9.31 14.70 -13.58
CA LYS A 461 -9.73 16.04 -13.10
C LYS A 461 -9.04 17.16 -13.88
N ILE A 462 -7.73 17.04 -14.08
CA ILE A 462 -6.94 18.05 -14.79
C ILE A 462 -7.25 18.02 -16.27
N ASP A 463 -7.42 16.84 -16.88
CA ASP A 463 -7.81 16.73 -18.28
C ASP A 463 -9.17 17.38 -18.54
N ASN A 464 -10.14 17.22 -17.64
CA ASN A 464 -11.44 17.91 -17.72
C ASN A 464 -11.30 19.44 -17.64
N MET A 465 -10.36 19.95 -16.84
CA MET A 465 -10.05 21.39 -16.82
C MET A 465 -9.36 21.85 -18.11
N VAL A 466 -8.37 21.10 -18.61
CA VAL A 466 -7.62 21.42 -19.83
C VAL A 466 -8.51 21.35 -21.08
N ASN A 467 -9.49 20.44 -21.10
CA ASN A 467 -10.47 20.31 -22.19
C ASN A 467 -11.40 21.52 -22.36
N LEU A 468 -11.41 22.44 -21.38
CA LEU A 468 -12.11 23.73 -21.41
C LEU A 468 -11.22 24.89 -21.87
N LEU A 469 -9.94 24.63 -22.16
CA LEU A 469 -8.98 25.59 -22.70
C LEU A 469 -8.86 25.42 -24.22
N ASP A 470 -8.36 26.45 -24.90
CA ASP A 470 -7.87 26.29 -26.27
C ASP A 470 -6.55 25.52 -26.22
N LEU A 471 -6.60 24.26 -26.66
CA LEU A 471 -5.47 23.33 -26.57
C LEU A 471 -4.20 23.88 -27.23
N LYS A 472 -4.32 24.62 -28.35
CA LYS A 472 -3.16 25.19 -29.05
C LYS A 472 -2.46 26.25 -28.21
N SER A 473 -3.20 27.18 -27.63
CA SER A 473 -2.65 28.20 -26.73
C SER A 473 -2.02 27.57 -25.47
N PHE A 474 -2.66 26.54 -24.91
CA PHE A 474 -2.15 25.84 -23.72
C PHE A 474 -0.85 25.09 -24.01
N VAL A 475 -0.79 24.34 -25.12
CA VAL A 475 0.42 23.63 -25.54
C VAL A 475 1.56 24.61 -25.83
N ASN A 476 1.30 25.73 -26.52
CA ASN A 476 2.30 26.77 -26.75
C ASN A 476 2.84 27.35 -25.44
N PHE A 477 1.95 27.64 -24.49
CA PHE A 477 2.34 28.16 -23.18
C PHE A 477 3.19 27.16 -22.40
N THR A 478 2.80 25.88 -22.36
CA THR A 478 3.61 24.84 -21.69
C THR A 478 4.97 24.63 -22.35
N LYS A 479 5.06 24.75 -23.68
CA LYS A 479 6.32 24.75 -24.44
C LYS A 479 7.22 25.91 -24.02
N GLU A 480 6.71 27.13 -23.96
CA GLU A 480 7.48 28.31 -23.56
C GLU A 480 7.99 28.21 -22.12
N ILE A 481 7.14 27.74 -21.20
CA ILE A 481 7.54 27.48 -19.81
C ILE A 481 8.69 26.48 -19.77
N TYR A 482 8.55 25.35 -20.46
CA TYR A 482 9.58 24.32 -20.49
C TYR A 482 10.91 24.87 -21.04
N LEU A 483 10.88 25.59 -22.17
CA LEU A 483 12.09 26.13 -22.80
C LEU A 483 12.84 27.11 -21.90
N LYS A 484 12.12 27.89 -21.09
CA LYS A 484 12.69 28.86 -20.13
C LYS A 484 13.14 28.23 -18.81
N ASN A 485 12.66 27.04 -18.46
CA ASN A 485 12.83 26.43 -17.13
C ASN A 485 13.18 24.94 -17.20
N GLN A 486 14.20 24.58 -17.98
CA GLN A 486 14.54 23.19 -18.29
C GLN A 486 14.96 22.36 -17.06
N ASP A 487 15.44 23.01 -15.99
CA ASP A 487 15.81 22.35 -14.73
C ASP A 487 14.59 21.86 -13.93
N GLU A 488 13.41 22.42 -14.19
CA GLU A 488 12.16 22.08 -13.50
C GLU A 488 11.44 20.94 -14.22
N VAL A 489 11.71 19.69 -13.82
CA VAL A 489 11.20 18.47 -14.47
C VAL A 489 9.68 18.47 -14.68
N ILE A 490 8.92 19.10 -13.77
CA ILE A 490 7.46 19.21 -13.88
C ILE A 490 7.01 19.93 -15.17
N THR A 491 7.79 20.89 -15.66
CA THR A 491 7.48 21.63 -16.90
C THR A 491 7.55 20.73 -18.12
N ALA A 492 8.55 19.84 -18.16
CA ALA A 492 8.69 18.82 -19.19
C ALA A 492 7.54 17.80 -19.11
N PHE A 493 7.10 17.39 -17.91
CA PHE A 493 5.99 16.46 -17.77
C PHE A 493 4.67 17.03 -18.30
N VAL A 494 4.32 18.27 -17.92
CA VAL A 494 3.08 18.90 -18.40
C VAL A 494 3.14 19.13 -19.91
N TYR A 495 4.28 19.61 -20.44
CA TYR A 495 4.43 19.79 -21.89
C TYR A 495 4.35 18.46 -22.65
N ALA A 496 4.98 17.40 -22.15
CA ALA A 496 4.89 16.06 -22.74
C ALA A 496 3.45 15.50 -22.73
N MET A 497 2.69 15.71 -21.65
CA MET A 497 1.32 15.18 -21.53
C MET A 497 0.36 15.71 -22.61
N TYR A 498 0.50 16.98 -22.97
CA TYR A 498 -0.46 17.70 -23.81
C TYR A 498 0.08 18.10 -25.19
N GLY A 499 1.40 18.23 -25.35
CA GLY A 499 2.03 18.66 -26.61
C GLY A 499 2.38 17.53 -27.58
N GLY A 500 2.04 16.28 -27.25
CA GLY A 500 2.18 15.13 -28.16
C GLY A 500 3.61 14.90 -28.65
N ASP A 501 3.72 14.45 -29.91
CA ASP A 501 5.00 14.09 -30.53
C ASP A 501 5.95 15.27 -30.68
N GLU A 502 5.44 16.48 -30.91
CA GLU A 502 6.27 17.68 -30.98
C GLU A 502 6.96 17.95 -29.63
N ALA A 503 6.20 17.82 -28.53
CA ALA A 503 6.76 17.97 -27.20
C ALA A 503 7.80 16.90 -26.88
N LEU A 504 7.48 15.63 -27.14
CA LEU A 504 8.43 14.53 -26.94
C LEU A 504 9.70 14.72 -27.75
N LYS A 505 9.58 15.13 -29.02
CA LYS A 505 10.72 15.43 -29.88
C LYS A 505 11.57 16.53 -29.27
N LYS A 506 10.96 17.67 -28.94
CA LYS A 506 11.69 18.81 -28.39
C LYS A 506 12.36 18.52 -27.05
N ILE A 507 11.68 17.76 -26.19
CA ILE A 507 12.21 17.32 -24.90
C ILE A 507 13.40 16.39 -25.09
N SER A 508 13.27 15.40 -26.00
CA SER A 508 14.33 14.43 -26.27
C SER A 508 15.58 15.05 -26.89
N GLU A 509 15.44 16.11 -27.69
CA GLU A 509 16.57 16.86 -28.29
C GLU A 509 17.37 17.66 -27.25
N LEU A 510 16.69 18.19 -26.22
CA LEU A 510 17.30 19.09 -25.22
C LEU A 510 17.79 18.36 -23.97
N MET A 511 17.20 17.20 -23.63
CA MET A 511 17.70 16.40 -22.52
C MET A 511 18.99 15.67 -22.93
N TYR A 512 20.15 16.22 -22.58
CA TYR A 512 21.46 15.57 -22.75
C TYR A 512 21.54 14.15 -22.15
N THR A 513 20.63 13.79 -21.24
CA THR A 513 20.48 12.45 -20.66
C THR A 513 19.24 11.74 -21.18
N ILE A 514 19.29 11.28 -22.45
CA ILE A 514 18.27 10.47 -23.17
C ILE A 514 18.02 9.07 -22.51
N LYS A 515 18.37 8.90 -21.23
CA LYS A 515 18.36 7.62 -20.49
C LYS A 515 17.99 7.89 -19.02
N SER A 516 16.78 8.39 -18.76
CA SER A 516 16.24 8.53 -17.40
C SER A 516 14.81 7.97 -17.30
N LYS A 517 14.39 7.61 -16.09
CA LYS A 517 13.02 7.13 -15.82
C LYS A 517 11.96 8.18 -16.14
N ASN A 518 12.28 9.47 -15.93
CA ASN A 518 11.36 10.56 -16.22
C ASN A 518 10.97 10.61 -17.71
N LEU A 519 11.91 10.36 -18.61
CA LEU A 519 11.63 10.32 -20.05
C LEU A 519 10.72 9.13 -20.42
N LEU A 520 10.91 7.96 -19.80
CA LEU A 520 10.02 6.81 -19.97
C LEU A 520 8.59 7.15 -19.53
N THR A 521 8.44 7.79 -18.37
CA THR A 521 7.14 8.28 -17.90
C THR A 521 6.52 9.29 -18.88
N MET A 522 7.29 10.23 -19.43
CA MET A 522 6.78 11.19 -20.44
C MET A 522 6.34 10.49 -21.75
N ILE A 523 7.10 9.50 -22.20
CA ILE A 523 6.75 8.68 -23.36
C ILE A 523 5.45 7.92 -23.12
N SER A 524 5.23 7.41 -21.90
CA SER A 524 4.01 6.67 -21.55
C SER A 524 2.73 7.47 -21.80
N PHE A 525 2.79 8.81 -21.70
CA PHE A 525 1.62 9.67 -21.90
C PHE A 525 1.13 9.76 -23.34
N ASN A 526 1.99 9.42 -24.30
CA ASN A 526 1.71 9.44 -25.73
C ASN A 526 2.08 8.11 -26.40
N ILE A 527 2.12 7.01 -25.65
CA ILE A 527 2.64 5.71 -26.11
C ILE A 527 1.91 5.14 -27.34
N GLU A 528 0.71 5.65 -27.64
CA GLU A 528 -0.07 5.28 -28.83
C GLU A 528 0.48 5.88 -30.12
N SER A 529 1.29 6.95 -30.05
CA SER A 529 1.88 7.57 -31.23
C SER A 529 3.08 6.78 -31.77
N ARG A 530 3.22 6.79 -33.10
CA ARG A 530 4.35 6.15 -33.80
C ARG A 530 5.71 6.70 -33.31
N TYR A 531 5.78 8.01 -33.04
CA TYR A 531 7.01 8.63 -32.56
C TYR A 531 7.38 8.16 -31.15
N ALA A 532 6.41 8.12 -30.21
CA ALA A 532 6.65 7.68 -28.84
C ALA A 532 7.08 6.20 -28.79
N GLN A 533 6.45 5.33 -29.59
CA GLN A 533 6.83 3.93 -29.74
C GLN A 533 8.26 3.79 -30.25
N SER A 534 8.59 4.54 -31.30
CA SER A 534 9.93 4.54 -31.89
C SER A 534 10.99 5.06 -30.90
N LEU A 535 10.65 6.10 -30.12
CA LEU A 535 11.53 6.65 -29.10
C LEU A 535 11.72 5.68 -27.92
N LEU A 536 10.65 5.03 -27.44
CA LEU A 536 10.72 3.98 -26.41
C LEU A 536 11.66 2.86 -26.86
N TYR A 537 11.48 2.41 -28.09
CA TYR A 537 12.29 1.35 -28.67
C TYR A 537 13.74 1.78 -28.87
N LYS A 538 13.99 3.04 -29.30
CA LYS A 538 15.34 3.63 -29.38
C LYS A 538 16.01 3.65 -28.00
N ILE A 539 15.29 3.97 -26.93
CA ILE A 539 15.82 3.95 -25.55
C ILE A 539 16.15 2.52 -25.13
N TYR A 540 15.26 1.56 -25.40
CA TYR A 540 15.50 0.15 -25.11
C TYR A 540 16.80 -0.36 -25.75
N ILE A 541 17.00 -0.09 -27.05
CA ILE A 541 18.20 -0.56 -27.78
C ILE A 541 19.47 0.16 -27.30
N ASN A 542 19.42 1.48 -27.13
CA ASN A 542 20.63 2.29 -26.95
C ASN A 542 21.00 2.55 -25.48
N SER A 543 20.13 2.25 -24.52
CA SER A 543 20.40 2.54 -23.12
C SER A 543 21.50 1.63 -22.57
N ALA A 544 22.53 2.23 -21.96
CA ALA A 544 23.59 1.48 -21.27
C ALA A 544 23.13 0.97 -19.89
N LYS A 545 22.13 1.61 -19.27
CA LYS A 545 21.64 1.28 -17.93
C LYS A 545 20.60 0.16 -17.99
N SER A 546 20.88 -0.96 -17.31
CA SER A 546 20.00 -2.14 -17.27
C SER A 546 18.61 -1.84 -16.71
N ALA A 547 18.52 -1.06 -15.62
CA ALA A 547 17.24 -0.67 -15.01
C ALA A 547 16.29 0.05 -15.99
N ILE A 548 16.85 0.87 -16.88
CA ILE A 548 16.07 1.62 -17.88
C ILE A 548 15.62 0.70 -19.01
N ARG A 549 16.49 -0.23 -19.44
CA ARG A 549 16.11 -1.24 -20.42
C ARG A 549 14.97 -2.11 -19.88
N LYS A 550 15.04 -2.53 -18.61
CA LYS A 550 14.00 -3.32 -17.96
C LYS A 550 12.65 -2.60 -17.97
N GLU A 551 12.63 -1.36 -17.50
CA GLU A 551 11.41 -0.53 -17.45
C GLU A 551 10.85 -0.26 -18.86
N ALA A 552 11.72 -0.03 -19.86
CA ALA A 552 11.29 0.11 -21.25
C ALA A 552 10.71 -1.20 -21.83
N VAL A 553 11.27 -2.37 -21.49
CA VAL A 553 10.73 -3.67 -21.91
C VAL A 553 9.36 -3.95 -21.30
N GLU A 554 9.19 -3.64 -20.01
CA GLU A 554 7.88 -3.76 -19.33
C GLU A 554 6.82 -2.91 -20.05
N MET A 555 7.13 -1.65 -20.35
CA MET A 555 6.24 -0.77 -21.12
C MET A 555 5.95 -1.28 -22.54
N ILE A 556 6.95 -1.85 -23.23
CA ILE A 556 6.76 -2.44 -24.56
C ILE A 556 5.81 -3.63 -24.45
N ASN A 557 6.01 -4.54 -23.49
CA ASN A 557 5.16 -5.73 -23.32
C ASN A 557 3.71 -5.34 -23.03
N GLU A 558 3.48 -4.39 -22.12
CA GLU A 558 2.13 -3.86 -21.85
C GLU A 558 1.48 -3.26 -23.10
N LEU A 559 2.25 -2.52 -23.91
CA LEU A 559 1.77 -1.97 -25.17
C LEU A 559 1.40 -3.07 -26.17
N LEU A 560 2.23 -4.11 -26.31
CA LEU A 560 1.99 -5.22 -27.25
C LEU A 560 0.72 -6.00 -26.91
N GLU A 561 0.46 -6.23 -25.62
CA GLU A 561 -0.79 -6.82 -25.16
C GLU A 561 -2.00 -5.94 -25.52
N LYS A 562 -1.86 -4.60 -25.36
CA LYS A 562 -2.93 -3.64 -25.67
C LYS A 562 -3.27 -3.58 -27.16
N ILE A 563 -2.26 -3.55 -28.03
CA ILE A 563 -2.45 -3.37 -29.49
C ILE A 563 -2.50 -4.69 -30.27
N ASN A 564 -2.30 -5.82 -29.60
CA ASN A 564 -2.36 -7.17 -30.14
C ASN A 564 -1.47 -7.38 -31.39
N ILE A 565 -0.20 -6.97 -31.31
CA ILE A 565 0.81 -7.24 -32.34
C ILE A 565 1.99 -8.00 -31.75
N GLY A 566 2.70 -8.77 -32.59
CA GLY A 566 3.90 -9.50 -32.15
C GLY A 566 5.11 -8.59 -31.93
N TYR A 567 6.07 -9.06 -31.10
CA TYR A 567 7.29 -8.31 -30.79
C TYR A 567 8.11 -7.98 -32.06
N THR A 568 8.28 -8.94 -32.98
CA THR A 568 8.99 -8.72 -34.26
C THR A 568 8.33 -7.62 -35.10
N GLU A 569 7.00 -7.66 -35.22
CA GLU A 569 6.23 -6.65 -35.96
C GLU A 569 6.39 -5.26 -35.34
N PHE A 570 6.35 -5.14 -34.01
CA PHE A 570 6.59 -3.88 -33.32
C PHE A 570 7.98 -3.33 -33.60
N ARG A 571 9.03 -4.17 -33.53
CA ARG A 571 10.41 -3.75 -33.83
C ARG A 571 10.53 -3.19 -35.24
N LEU A 572 9.90 -3.84 -36.21
CA LEU A 572 9.87 -3.39 -37.61
C LEU A 572 9.20 -2.02 -37.76
N ARG A 573 8.02 -1.84 -37.14
CA ARG A 573 7.29 -0.55 -37.15
C ARG A 573 8.08 0.59 -36.49
N CYS A 574 8.96 0.28 -35.54
CA CYS A 574 9.81 1.24 -34.85
C CYS A 574 11.17 1.52 -35.53
N MET A 575 11.41 0.98 -36.73
CA MET A 575 12.65 1.22 -37.47
C MET A 575 12.77 2.70 -37.87
N PRO A 576 13.83 3.41 -37.45
CA PRO A 576 13.99 4.82 -37.78
C PRO A 576 14.34 4.98 -39.26
N ASN A 577 13.82 6.04 -39.89
CA ASN A 577 14.22 6.42 -41.24
C ASN A 577 15.51 7.28 -41.28
N LEU A 578 16.01 7.72 -40.10
CA LEU A 578 17.21 8.57 -39.91
C LEU A 578 17.28 9.85 -40.76
N GLY A 579 16.17 10.26 -41.40
CA GLY A 579 16.10 11.44 -42.28
C GLY A 579 16.55 11.19 -43.73
N PHE A 580 16.70 9.93 -44.14
CA PHE A 580 16.95 9.59 -45.54
C PHE A 580 15.67 9.73 -46.37
N ASN A 581 15.80 9.99 -47.67
CA ASN A 581 14.71 10.06 -48.63
C ASN A 581 14.61 8.75 -49.44
N SER A 582 13.66 8.68 -50.38
CA SER A 582 13.37 7.50 -51.21
C SER A 582 14.52 6.98 -52.08
N LYS A 583 15.59 7.76 -52.27
CA LYS A 583 16.82 7.32 -52.94
C LYS A 583 17.88 6.78 -51.97
N CYS A 584 17.52 6.62 -50.70
CA CYS A 584 18.44 6.39 -49.59
C CYS A 584 19.53 7.47 -49.51
N GLU A 585 19.16 8.72 -49.80
CA GLU A 585 20.03 9.89 -49.67
C GLU A 585 19.59 10.77 -48.51
N LYS A 586 20.54 11.35 -47.78
CA LYS A 586 20.28 12.36 -46.75
C LYS A 586 21.13 13.59 -47.01
N GLU A 587 20.48 14.71 -47.31
CA GLU A 587 21.13 16.02 -47.40
C GLU A 587 21.58 16.46 -46.00
N LEU A 588 22.86 16.76 -45.86
CA LEU A 588 23.42 17.31 -44.63
C LEU A 588 23.38 18.84 -44.66
N ASN A 589 23.64 19.42 -45.84
CA ASN A 589 23.51 20.82 -46.17
C ASN A 589 23.44 20.99 -47.70
N GLU A 590 23.51 22.24 -48.20
CA GLU A 590 23.48 22.55 -49.63
C GLU A 590 24.63 21.93 -50.45
N ASP A 591 25.72 21.51 -49.79
CA ASP A 591 26.97 21.08 -50.44
C ASP A 591 27.20 19.57 -50.35
N TYR A 592 26.64 18.89 -49.35
CA TYR A 592 26.98 17.50 -49.03
C TYR A 592 25.78 16.63 -48.70
N LYS A 593 25.84 15.36 -49.12
CA LYS A 593 24.85 14.33 -48.78
C LYS A 593 25.50 12.99 -48.43
N LEU A 594 24.77 12.17 -47.67
CA LEU A 594 25.07 10.77 -47.40
C LEU A 594 24.23 9.85 -48.28
N ILE A 595 24.80 8.75 -48.74
CA ILE A 595 24.14 7.75 -49.59
C ILE A 595 24.37 6.36 -48.99
N VAL A 596 23.30 5.55 -48.87
CA VAL A 596 23.41 4.12 -48.55
C VAL A 596 23.46 3.30 -49.84
N ASN A 597 24.61 2.69 -50.10
CA ASN A 597 24.91 1.94 -51.30
C ASN A 597 24.18 0.58 -51.36
N ASN A 598 24.27 -0.09 -52.52
CA ASN A 598 23.66 -1.42 -52.74
C ASN A 598 24.30 -2.54 -51.92
N ASP A 599 25.51 -2.33 -51.42
CA ASP A 599 26.24 -3.22 -50.50
C ASP A 599 26.05 -2.81 -49.03
N TYR A 600 25.11 -1.90 -48.75
CA TYR A 600 24.84 -1.32 -47.42
C TYR A 600 25.99 -0.49 -46.83
N THR A 601 27.01 -0.16 -47.61
CA THR A 601 28.04 0.80 -47.18
C THR A 601 27.51 2.23 -47.25
N LEU A 602 28.10 3.11 -46.44
CA LEU A 602 27.75 4.53 -46.40
C LEU A 602 28.80 5.32 -47.20
N SER A 603 28.35 6.01 -48.24
CA SER A 603 29.18 6.93 -49.02
C SER A 603 28.85 8.38 -48.72
N PHE A 604 29.90 9.20 -48.74
CA PHE A 604 29.79 10.65 -48.60
C PHE A 604 29.95 11.30 -49.96
N PHE A 605 29.03 12.18 -50.35
CA PHE A 605 28.95 12.72 -51.69
C PHE A 605 28.98 14.25 -51.69
N ASP A 606 29.85 14.82 -52.52
CA ASP A 606 29.91 16.25 -52.81
C ASP A 606 28.92 16.59 -53.92
N ILE A 607 27.87 17.35 -53.58
CA ILE A 607 26.78 17.71 -54.48
C ILE A 607 27.28 18.65 -55.59
N LYS A 608 28.20 19.57 -55.27
CA LYS A 608 28.71 20.58 -56.19
C LYS A 608 29.65 19.99 -57.24
N ASN A 609 30.54 19.11 -56.81
CA ASN A 609 31.55 18.49 -57.68
C ASN A 609 31.09 17.16 -58.29
N ASN A 610 29.92 16.66 -57.89
CA ASN A 610 29.33 15.40 -58.35
C ASN A 610 30.31 14.21 -58.19
N GLU A 611 30.99 14.15 -57.04
CA GLU A 611 32.00 13.14 -56.73
C GLU A 611 31.80 12.51 -55.34
N GLU A 612 32.19 11.25 -55.22
CA GLU A 612 32.21 10.52 -53.95
C GLU A 612 33.53 10.80 -53.19
N LEU A 613 33.41 11.21 -51.93
CA LEU A 613 34.56 11.53 -51.09
C LEU A 613 34.95 10.32 -50.23
N LYS A 614 36.20 9.88 -50.40
CA LYS A 614 36.75 8.73 -49.64
C LYS A 614 36.99 9.02 -48.15
N LYS A 615 37.06 10.30 -47.75
CA LYS A 615 37.26 10.75 -46.37
C LYS A 615 36.61 12.11 -46.15
N VAL A 616 36.15 12.35 -44.92
CA VAL A 616 35.72 13.67 -44.47
C VAL A 616 36.90 14.66 -44.58
N LEU A 617 36.71 15.77 -45.29
CA LEU A 617 37.76 16.77 -45.53
C LEU A 617 38.11 17.50 -44.21
N GLN A 618 39.40 17.84 -44.02
CA GLN A 618 39.89 18.50 -42.79
C GLN A 618 39.20 19.85 -42.51
N ASN A 619 38.71 20.53 -43.55
CA ASN A 619 38.19 21.90 -43.50
C ASN A 619 36.69 21.98 -43.13
N PHE A 620 36.03 20.87 -42.76
CA PHE A 620 34.63 20.90 -42.34
C PHE A 620 34.46 21.57 -40.97
N ASP A 621 33.29 22.18 -40.75
CA ASP A 621 32.85 22.65 -39.43
C ASP A 621 32.81 21.48 -38.42
N GLU A 622 33.25 21.71 -37.18
CA GLU A 622 33.33 20.68 -36.14
C GLU A 622 31.96 20.11 -35.80
N LYS A 623 30.91 20.93 -35.83
CA LYS A 623 29.53 20.47 -35.62
C LYS A 623 29.08 19.49 -36.70
N LEU A 624 29.42 19.78 -37.96
CA LEU A 624 29.10 18.92 -39.09
C LEU A 624 29.92 17.62 -39.06
N LYS A 625 31.20 17.68 -38.65
CA LYS A 625 32.03 16.48 -38.45
C LYS A 625 31.45 15.56 -37.37
N GLU A 626 30.98 16.12 -36.26
CA GLU A 626 30.35 15.36 -35.19
C GLU A 626 29.02 14.75 -35.64
N GLU A 627 28.20 15.51 -36.37
CA GLU A 627 26.95 15.02 -36.96
C GLU A 627 27.19 13.86 -37.94
N ILE A 628 28.15 13.99 -38.85
CA ILE A 628 28.51 12.91 -39.80
C ILE A 628 28.97 11.66 -39.05
N LYS A 629 29.82 11.82 -38.02
CA LYS A 629 30.35 10.71 -37.22
C LYS A 629 29.24 9.99 -36.46
N GLU A 630 28.32 10.72 -35.85
CA GLU A 630 27.20 10.12 -35.12
C GLU A 630 26.17 9.49 -36.07
N LEU A 631 25.84 10.12 -37.19
CA LEU A 631 24.98 9.54 -38.23
C LEU A 631 25.58 8.25 -38.81
N GLY A 632 26.88 8.22 -39.07
CA GLY A 632 27.57 7.00 -39.52
C GLY A 632 27.39 5.84 -38.53
N LYS A 633 27.60 6.09 -37.23
CA LYS A 633 27.34 5.09 -36.19
C LYS A 633 25.87 4.68 -36.09
N GLU A 634 24.94 5.61 -36.28
CA GLU A 634 23.50 5.31 -36.26
C GLU A 634 23.10 4.44 -37.47
N VAL A 635 23.65 4.70 -38.65
CA VAL A 635 23.41 3.89 -39.86
C VAL A 635 24.02 2.49 -39.71
N ASP A 636 25.27 2.36 -39.22
CA ASP A 636 25.89 1.06 -38.98
C ASP A 636 25.09 0.24 -37.95
N LYS A 637 24.62 0.87 -36.88
CA LYS A 637 23.77 0.22 -35.89
C LYS A 637 22.44 -0.19 -36.49
N PHE A 638 21.82 0.67 -37.31
CA PHE A 638 20.58 0.38 -38.01
C PHE A 638 20.75 -0.85 -38.90
N ILE A 639 21.80 -0.91 -39.73
CA ILE A 639 22.04 -2.03 -40.64
C ILE A 639 22.22 -3.34 -39.89
N ASN A 640 23.09 -3.35 -38.87
CA ASN A 640 23.31 -4.53 -38.05
C ASN A 640 22.02 -4.99 -37.35
N HIS A 641 21.28 -4.05 -36.77
CA HIS A 641 20.05 -4.33 -36.03
C HIS A 641 18.91 -4.82 -36.94
N SER A 642 18.71 -4.20 -38.09
CA SER A 642 17.72 -4.62 -39.10
C SER A 642 18.04 -6.02 -39.62
N SER A 643 19.31 -6.31 -39.89
CA SER A 643 19.78 -7.63 -40.31
C SER A 643 19.55 -8.71 -39.25
N HIS A 644 19.70 -8.38 -37.96
CA HIS A 644 19.33 -9.28 -36.86
C HIS A 644 17.83 -9.57 -36.84
N ILE A 645 16.97 -8.53 -36.95
CA ILE A 645 15.50 -8.73 -36.99
C ILE A 645 15.12 -9.64 -38.16
N LEU A 646 15.67 -9.37 -39.34
CA LEU A 646 15.39 -10.15 -40.56
C LEU A 646 15.87 -11.60 -40.44
N SER A 647 16.97 -11.84 -39.73
CA SER A 647 17.45 -13.20 -39.43
C SER A 647 16.45 -13.95 -38.53
N ILE A 648 15.91 -13.27 -37.51
CA ILE A 648 14.87 -13.83 -36.63
C ILE A 648 13.57 -14.11 -37.42
N MET A 649 13.17 -13.18 -38.31
CA MET A 649 12.02 -13.39 -39.21
C MET A 649 12.23 -14.60 -40.13
N LEU A 650 13.44 -14.79 -40.65
CA LEU A 650 13.77 -15.93 -41.50
C LEU A 650 13.69 -17.27 -40.74
N ILE A 651 14.12 -17.29 -39.47
CA ILE A 651 14.01 -18.44 -38.55
C ILE A 651 12.54 -18.78 -38.29
N ASN A 652 11.75 -17.77 -37.90
CA ASN A 652 10.36 -17.97 -37.46
C ASN A 652 9.38 -18.18 -38.63
N GLY A 653 9.71 -17.70 -39.83
CA GLY A 653 8.80 -17.73 -40.97
C GLY A 653 7.59 -16.84 -40.79
N ASP A 654 7.79 -15.67 -40.19
CA ASP A 654 6.72 -14.72 -39.90
C ASP A 654 5.99 -14.30 -41.20
N ILE A 655 4.66 -14.29 -41.15
CA ILE A 655 3.76 -13.93 -42.26
C ILE A 655 3.03 -12.64 -41.89
N PHE A 656 3.17 -11.63 -42.73
CA PHE A 656 2.66 -10.27 -42.51
C PHE A 656 1.61 -9.89 -43.55
N SER A 657 0.72 -8.94 -43.22
CA SER A 657 -0.16 -8.35 -44.23
C SER A 657 0.64 -7.49 -45.22
N TYR A 658 0.11 -7.33 -46.43
CA TYR A 658 0.70 -6.40 -47.40
C TYR A 658 0.79 -4.97 -46.85
N ASP A 659 -0.20 -4.50 -46.09
CA ASP A 659 -0.19 -3.15 -45.54
C ASP A 659 1.00 -2.92 -44.60
N LEU A 660 1.31 -3.90 -43.74
CA LEU A 660 2.49 -3.83 -42.87
C LEU A 660 3.79 -3.90 -43.69
N PHE A 661 3.85 -4.79 -44.68
CA PHE A 661 5.01 -4.88 -45.57
C PHE A 661 5.24 -3.54 -46.29
N LYS A 662 4.18 -2.92 -46.80
CA LYS A 662 4.25 -1.63 -47.45
C LYS A 662 4.73 -0.54 -46.49
N GLU A 663 4.14 -0.45 -45.30
CA GLU A 663 4.54 0.53 -44.30
C GLU A 663 6.03 0.40 -43.94
N VAL A 664 6.47 -0.83 -43.64
CA VAL A 664 7.82 -1.07 -43.12
C VAL A 664 8.88 -1.10 -44.21
N PHE A 665 8.60 -1.73 -45.35
CA PHE A 665 9.61 -2.03 -46.37
C PHE A 665 9.46 -1.16 -47.61
N ILE A 666 8.34 -0.47 -47.82
CA ILE A 666 8.19 0.41 -48.98
C ILE A 666 8.23 1.89 -48.56
N ASP A 667 7.44 2.25 -47.58
CA ASP A 667 7.28 3.65 -47.15
C ASP A 667 8.44 4.14 -46.27
N ASN A 668 9.15 3.23 -45.58
CA ASN A 668 10.40 3.54 -44.89
C ASN A 668 11.58 3.41 -45.86
N TYR A 669 12.19 4.55 -46.18
CA TYR A 669 13.16 4.61 -47.27
C TYR A 669 14.46 3.85 -47.02
N LEU A 670 14.90 3.70 -45.76
CA LEU A 670 16.05 2.86 -45.45
C LEU A 670 15.71 1.36 -45.54
N MET A 671 14.54 0.96 -45.03
CA MET A 671 14.08 -0.43 -45.11
C MET A 671 13.74 -0.86 -46.54
N ASN A 672 13.45 0.08 -47.44
CA ASN A 672 13.22 -0.19 -48.86
C ASN A 672 14.39 -0.85 -49.59
N LYS A 673 15.62 -0.59 -49.15
CA LYS A 673 16.81 -1.29 -49.65
C LYS A 673 16.75 -2.80 -49.38
N TYR A 674 16.16 -3.20 -48.27
CA TYR A 674 15.98 -4.60 -47.88
C TYR A 674 14.86 -5.24 -48.71
N ALA A 675 13.78 -4.50 -48.97
CA ALA A 675 12.68 -4.95 -49.84
C ALA A 675 13.18 -5.33 -51.24
N SER A 676 14.15 -4.56 -51.76
CA SER A 676 14.69 -4.72 -53.10
C SER A 676 15.84 -5.70 -53.24
N SER A 677 16.49 -6.12 -52.15
CA SER A 677 17.63 -7.07 -52.17
C SER A 677 17.31 -8.44 -51.56
N LEU A 678 16.20 -8.54 -50.84
CA LEU A 678 15.68 -9.81 -50.32
C LEU A 678 14.58 -10.37 -51.21
N ILE A 679 14.43 -11.68 -51.14
CA ILE A 679 13.36 -12.41 -51.85
C ILE A 679 12.21 -12.67 -50.90
N TRP A 680 10.99 -12.42 -51.36
CA TRP A 680 9.78 -12.50 -50.54
C TRP A 680 8.82 -13.53 -51.13
N ASN A 681 8.11 -14.24 -50.28
CA ASN A 681 7.00 -15.09 -50.67
C ASN A 681 5.71 -14.27 -50.67
N LEU A 682 4.96 -14.32 -51.76
CA LEU A 682 3.59 -13.86 -51.82
C LEU A 682 2.66 -15.02 -51.47
N CYS A 683 1.70 -14.78 -50.59
CA CYS A 683 0.69 -15.74 -50.18
C CYS A 683 -0.72 -15.20 -50.41
N ASP A 684 -1.68 -16.09 -50.61
CA ASP A 684 -3.09 -15.76 -50.69
C ASP A 684 -3.69 -15.45 -49.30
N LYS A 685 -4.99 -15.13 -49.27
CA LYS A 685 -5.75 -14.86 -48.04
C LYS A 685 -5.76 -16.02 -47.03
N ASP A 686 -5.57 -17.24 -47.52
CA ASP A 686 -5.54 -18.48 -46.74
C ASP A 686 -4.10 -18.85 -46.34
N LYS A 687 -3.14 -17.94 -46.60
CA LYS A 687 -1.69 -18.06 -46.35
C LYS A 687 -1.02 -19.17 -47.16
N ASN A 688 -1.59 -19.57 -48.29
CA ASN A 688 -0.94 -20.49 -49.21
C ASN A 688 0.05 -19.75 -50.10
N PHE A 689 1.20 -20.36 -50.36
CA PHE A 689 2.23 -19.82 -51.25
C PHE A 689 1.70 -19.66 -52.69
N ILE A 690 1.95 -18.48 -53.28
CA ILE A 690 1.62 -18.17 -54.68
C ILE A 690 2.90 -18.15 -55.52
N THR A 691 3.84 -17.26 -55.17
CA THR A 691 5.09 -17.07 -55.92
C THR A 691 6.12 -16.33 -55.06
N THR A 692 7.38 -16.34 -55.47
CA THR A 692 8.41 -15.47 -54.93
C THR A 692 8.50 -14.16 -55.71
N PHE A 693 8.82 -13.05 -55.05
CA PHE A 693 9.00 -11.75 -55.69
C PHE A 693 10.09 -10.89 -55.02
N ARG A 694 10.47 -9.81 -55.71
CA ARG A 694 11.37 -8.74 -55.25
C ARG A 694 10.79 -7.37 -55.59
N TYR A 695 11.04 -6.37 -54.75
CA TYR A 695 10.67 -4.98 -55.04
C TYR A 695 11.70 -4.30 -55.95
N SER A 696 11.24 -3.60 -56.97
CA SER A 696 12.09 -2.84 -57.89
C SER A 696 12.07 -1.34 -57.57
N SER A 697 13.14 -0.62 -57.95
CA SER A 697 13.28 0.83 -57.76
C SER A 697 12.24 1.67 -58.49
N ASN A 698 11.54 1.10 -59.47
CA ASN A 698 10.43 1.75 -60.18
C ASN A 698 9.07 1.60 -59.48
N GLY A 699 9.01 0.92 -58.33
CA GLY A 699 7.78 0.72 -57.57
C GLY A 699 6.99 -0.55 -57.90
N SER A 700 7.43 -1.34 -58.89
CA SER A 700 6.80 -2.60 -59.28
C SER A 700 7.41 -3.81 -58.55
N TYR A 701 6.68 -4.92 -58.53
CA TYR A 701 7.11 -6.20 -57.98
C TYR A 701 7.34 -7.18 -59.13
N PHE A 702 8.43 -7.94 -59.10
CA PHE A 702 8.74 -8.92 -60.14
C PHE A 702 9.05 -10.29 -59.55
N ASN A 703 8.75 -11.36 -60.29
CA ASN A 703 9.14 -12.73 -59.95
C ASN A 703 10.51 -13.10 -60.56
N CYS A 704 10.94 -14.37 -60.38
CA CYS A 704 12.23 -14.85 -60.88
C CYS A 704 12.34 -14.90 -62.41
N GLU A 705 11.21 -14.82 -63.12
CA GLU A 705 11.13 -14.78 -64.59
C GLU A 705 11.02 -13.34 -65.13
N ASN A 706 11.14 -12.32 -64.27
CA ASN A 706 10.93 -10.89 -64.58
C ASN A 706 9.49 -10.54 -64.99
N GLU A 707 8.50 -11.32 -64.59
CA GLU A 707 7.08 -10.99 -64.77
C GLU A 707 6.58 -10.14 -63.60
N GLU A 708 5.75 -9.13 -63.91
CA GLU A 708 5.18 -8.25 -62.90
C GLU A 708 4.17 -9.00 -62.01
N VAL A 709 4.36 -8.92 -60.69
CA VAL A 709 3.53 -9.56 -59.67
C VAL A 709 2.54 -8.52 -59.12
N LYS A 710 1.24 -8.82 -59.20
CA LYS A 710 0.20 -7.96 -58.62
C LYS A 710 -0.04 -8.32 -57.16
N ILE A 711 0.17 -7.35 -56.28
CA ILE A 711 -0.01 -7.49 -54.83
C ILE A 711 -1.07 -6.49 -54.38
N ASN A 712 -2.02 -6.94 -53.55
CA ASN A 712 -3.08 -6.11 -52.96
C ASN A 712 -3.22 -6.38 -51.45
N SER A 713 -4.16 -5.70 -50.79
CA SER A 713 -4.38 -5.78 -49.34
C SER A 713 -4.82 -7.16 -48.82
N ASP A 714 -5.35 -8.04 -49.68
CA ASP A 714 -5.77 -9.39 -49.30
C ASP A 714 -4.60 -10.38 -49.31
N ASN A 715 -3.42 -9.95 -49.77
CA ASN A 715 -2.22 -10.78 -49.81
C ASN A 715 -1.42 -10.72 -48.51
N PHE A 716 -0.73 -11.83 -48.25
CA PHE A 716 0.22 -11.95 -47.16
C PHE A 716 1.63 -12.14 -47.70
N ILE A 717 2.62 -11.65 -46.96
CA ILE A 717 4.02 -11.66 -47.36
C ILE A 717 4.87 -12.29 -46.25
N SER A 718 5.80 -13.16 -46.64
CA SER A 718 6.84 -13.67 -45.73
C SER A 718 8.21 -13.61 -46.38
N LEU A 719 9.27 -13.56 -45.58
CA LEU A 719 10.64 -13.53 -46.09
C LEU A 719 11.02 -14.93 -46.59
N ALA A 720 11.31 -15.12 -47.87
CA ALA A 720 11.42 -16.45 -48.45
C ALA A 720 12.59 -17.27 -47.85
N SER A 721 12.36 -18.55 -47.53
CA SER A 721 13.43 -19.45 -47.06
C SER A 721 13.86 -20.41 -48.18
N PRO A 722 15.16 -20.68 -48.37
CA PRO A 722 15.62 -21.63 -49.39
C PRO A 722 15.03 -23.03 -49.23
N ILE A 723 14.68 -23.47 -48.03
CA ILE A 723 14.06 -24.78 -47.79
C ILE A 723 12.67 -24.91 -48.41
N GLU A 724 12.02 -23.77 -48.73
CA GLU A 724 10.67 -23.68 -49.28
C GLU A 724 10.67 -23.45 -50.80
N ILE A 725 11.85 -23.22 -51.39
CA ILE A 725 12.02 -22.92 -52.81
C ILE A 725 12.88 -24.00 -53.49
N ASP A 726 12.60 -24.34 -54.74
CA ASP A 726 13.43 -25.25 -55.52
C ASP A 726 14.77 -24.63 -55.93
N TYR A 727 15.75 -25.45 -56.30
CA TYR A 727 17.09 -24.97 -56.63
C TYR A 727 17.17 -24.15 -57.92
N ASP A 728 16.28 -24.38 -58.90
CA ASP A 728 16.28 -23.61 -60.15
C ASP A 728 15.84 -22.17 -59.89
N THR A 729 14.75 -22.00 -59.16
CA THR A 729 14.26 -20.68 -58.73
C THR A 729 15.29 -19.94 -57.87
N ILE A 730 16.00 -20.63 -56.95
CA ILE A 730 17.10 -20.03 -56.18
C ILE A 730 18.22 -19.51 -57.09
N ASN A 731 18.63 -20.28 -58.09
CA ASN A 731 19.70 -19.89 -59.02
C ASN A 731 19.29 -18.70 -59.90
N LYS A 732 18.04 -18.65 -60.36
CA LYS A 732 17.49 -17.49 -61.09
C LYS A 732 17.53 -16.22 -60.24
N TRP A 733 17.12 -16.30 -58.98
CA TRP A 733 17.18 -15.15 -58.07
C TRP A 733 18.60 -14.66 -57.82
N ARG A 734 19.57 -15.58 -57.65
CA ARG A 734 20.99 -15.22 -57.49
C ARG A 734 21.53 -14.48 -58.69
N LYS A 735 21.23 -14.99 -59.89
CA LYS A 735 21.64 -14.35 -61.13
C LYS A 735 21.05 -12.93 -61.22
N GLN A 736 19.76 -12.75 -60.90
CA GLN A 736 19.18 -11.41 -60.86
C GLN A 736 19.89 -10.50 -59.84
N LEU A 737 20.15 -10.97 -58.62
CA LEU A 737 20.86 -10.17 -57.61
C LEU A 737 22.25 -9.75 -58.10
N GLU A 738 22.97 -10.63 -58.79
CA GLU A 738 24.25 -10.34 -59.42
C GLU A 738 24.12 -9.32 -60.57
N ASP A 739 23.16 -9.51 -61.49
CA ASP A 739 22.89 -8.62 -62.63
C ASP A 739 22.58 -7.18 -62.17
N PHE A 740 21.91 -7.01 -61.02
CA PHE A 740 21.60 -5.71 -60.42
C PHE A 740 22.64 -5.22 -59.41
N GLN A 741 23.73 -5.96 -59.19
CA GLN A 741 24.78 -5.65 -58.20
C GLN A 741 24.21 -5.41 -56.79
N LEU A 742 23.29 -6.27 -56.36
CA LEU A 742 22.63 -6.19 -55.06
C LEU A 742 23.23 -7.21 -54.10
N SER A 743 23.66 -6.73 -52.94
CA SER A 743 24.09 -7.61 -51.85
C SER A 743 22.90 -7.96 -50.96
N GLN A 744 22.87 -9.18 -50.43
CA GLN A 744 21.86 -9.53 -49.44
C GLN A 744 22.33 -9.10 -48.04
N PRO A 745 21.49 -8.39 -47.27
CA PRO A 745 21.83 -7.92 -45.91
C PRO A 745 21.90 -9.08 -44.89
N ILE A 746 21.29 -10.22 -45.24
CA ILE A 746 21.38 -11.48 -44.51
C ILE A 746 21.69 -12.59 -45.51
N ASN A 747 22.26 -13.70 -45.03
CA ASN A 747 22.59 -14.85 -45.87
C ASN A 747 21.35 -15.69 -46.25
N GLN A 748 20.39 -15.07 -46.97
CA GLN A 748 19.14 -15.70 -47.35
C GLN A 748 19.36 -16.78 -48.42
N LEU A 749 19.92 -16.43 -49.58
CA LEU A 749 20.16 -17.36 -50.70
C LEU A 749 21.62 -17.84 -50.72
N THR A 750 22.05 -18.54 -49.66
CA THR A 750 23.42 -19.06 -49.49
C THR A 750 23.82 -20.17 -50.46
N VAL A 751 25.10 -20.26 -50.85
CA VAL A 751 25.64 -21.29 -51.79
C VAL A 751 25.72 -22.68 -51.18
N ILE A 752 25.57 -22.81 -49.86
CA ILE A 752 25.66 -24.10 -49.19
C ILE A 752 24.46 -24.95 -49.62
N LYS A 753 24.74 -26.19 -49.99
CA LYS A 753 23.74 -27.17 -50.40
C LYS A 753 23.51 -28.17 -49.28
N LEU A 754 22.40 -28.00 -48.56
CA LEU A 754 21.95 -28.98 -47.56
C LEU A 754 20.99 -29.98 -48.21
N ASP A 755 21.02 -31.24 -47.75
CA ASP A 755 20.00 -32.23 -48.07
C ASP A 755 18.66 -31.83 -47.41
N LYS A 756 17.81 -31.13 -48.19
CA LYS A 756 16.50 -30.61 -47.75
C LYS A 756 15.55 -31.72 -47.28
N ASP A 757 15.72 -32.94 -47.78
CA ASP A 757 14.89 -34.09 -47.44
C ASP A 757 15.40 -34.81 -46.18
N ASN A 758 16.67 -34.61 -45.79
CA ASN A 758 17.28 -35.28 -44.64
C ASN A 758 18.14 -34.36 -43.75
N LEU A 759 17.55 -33.30 -43.20
CA LEU A 759 18.23 -32.38 -42.28
C LEU A 759 18.82 -33.05 -41.03
N LYS A 760 18.29 -34.21 -40.61
CA LYS A 760 18.86 -35.00 -39.50
C LYS A 760 20.29 -35.48 -39.80
N LYS A 761 20.58 -35.80 -41.06
CA LYS A 761 21.93 -36.17 -41.51
C LYS A 761 22.87 -34.97 -41.44
N GLU A 762 22.39 -33.79 -41.83
CA GLU A 762 23.16 -32.55 -41.79
C GLU A 762 23.48 -32.11 -40.35
N ILE A 763 22.54 -32.23 -39.41
CA ILE A 763 22.78 -31.96 -37.98
C ILE A 763 23.92 -32.84 -37.41
N LYS A 764 24.00 -34.12 -37.82
CA LYS A 764 25.04 -35.04 -37.32
C LYS A 764 26.46 -34.57 -37.66
N LYS A 765 26.66 -33.82 -38.76
CA LYS A 765 27.97 -33.30 -39.17
C LYS A 765 28.52 -32.23 -38.22
N ILE A 766 27.65 -31.56 -37.46
CA ILE A 766 28.00 -30.40 -36.60
C ILE A 766 27.70 -30.64 -35.12
N LYS A 767 27.49 -31.89 -34.69
CA LYS A 767 27.05 -32.17 -33.32
C LYS A 767 28.06 -31.68 -32.26
N ASN A 768 29.35 -31.73 -32.58
CA ASN A 768 30.45 -31.23 -31.77
C ASN A 768 31.38 -30.42 -32.68
N ILE A 769 31.50 -29.11 -32.45
CA ILE A 769 32.36 -28.22 -33.25
C ILE A 769 33.34 -27.50 -32.33
N ASP A 770 34.59 -27.34 -32.78
CA ASP A 770 35.59 -26.53 -32.08
C ASP A 770 35.59 -25.11 -32.65
N THR A 771 35.46 -24.10 -31.79
CA THR A 771 35.54 -22.69 -32.17
C THR A 771 36.05 -21.85 -31.01
N SER A 772 36.35 -20.57 -31.21
CA SER A 772 36.75 -19.70 -30.10
C SER A 772 35.58 -19.35 -29.19
N TYR A 773 35.84 -19.19 -27.89
CA TYR A 773 34.82 -18.78 -26.91
C TYR A 773 34.18 -17.43 -27.29
N GLY A 774 34.96 -16.54 -27.89
CA GLY A 774 34.48 -15.29 -28.46
C GLY A 774 33.48 -15.48 -29.59
N ALA A 775 33.74 -16.39 -30.54
CA ALA A 775 32.80 -16.73 -31.61
C ALA A 775 31.52 -17.35 -31.07
N PHE A 776 31.61 -18.24 -30.06
CA PHE A 776 30.47 -18.83 -29.35
C PHE A 776 29.56 -17.75 -28.73
N LYS A 777 30.13 -16.80 -27.99
CA LYS A 777 29.38 -15.68 -27.39
C LYS A 777 28.84 -14.72 -28.43
N PHE A 778 29.60 -14.45 -29.48
CA PHE A 778 29.19 -13.56 -30.56
C PHE A 778 27.99 -14.13 -31.31
N PHE A 779 27.99 -15.43 -31.63
CA PHE A 779 26.86 -16.13 -32.25
C PHE A 779 25.59 -16.00 -31.38
N ALA A 780 25.70 -16.31 -30.09
CA ALA A 780 24.57 -16.21 -29.17
C ALA A 780 24.00 -14.78 -29.09
N LYS A 781 24.88 -13.77 -29.03
CA LYS A 781 24.49 -12.36 -29.02
C LYS A 781 23.84 -11.93 -30.34
N LYS A 782 24.38 -12.36 -31.49
CA LYS A 782 23.90 -12.02 -32.83
C LYS A 782 22.45 -12.51 -33.07
N TYR A 783 22.09 -13.66 -32.50
CA TYR A 783 20.77 -14.27 -32.67
C TYR A 783 19.89 -14.20 -31.41
N GLU A 784 20.16 -13.26 -30.49
CA GLU A 784 19.34 -12.97 -29.31
C GLU A 784 19.04 -14.19 -28.42
N MET A 785 20.02 -15.09 -28.29
CA MET A 785 19.90 -16.27 -27.45
C MET A 785 20.03 -15.90 -25.97
N HIS A 786 19.16 -16.44 -25.12
CA HIS A 786 19.20 -16.22 -23.68
C HIS A 786 20.06 -17.29 -22.98
N THR A 787 20.72 -16.88 -21.90
CA THR A 787 21.44 -17.79 -20.99
C THR A 787 20.48 -18.41 -20.00
N ASN A 788 20.50 -19.73 -19.87
CA ASN A 788 19.89 -20.42 -18.73
C ASN A 788 20.93 -20.52 -17.59
N ASP A 789 20.49 -20.52 -16.33
CA ASP A 789 21.37 -20.51 -15.14
C ASP A 789 22.60 -21.41 -15.30
N ALA A 790 23.78 -20.83 -15.11
CA ALA A 790 25.06 -21.50 -15.21
C ALA A 790 25.18 -22.50 -14.05
N LEU A 791 24.86 -23.77 -14.32
CA LEU A 791 25.33 -24.89 -13.50
C LEU A 791 26.85 -24.94 -13.63
N GLU A 792 27.57 -25.12 -12.51
CA GLU A 792 29.04 -25.10 -12.39
C GLU A 792 29.76 -25.55 -13.69
N ASN A 793 30.38 -24.58 -14.36
CA ASN A 793 31.25 -24.71 -15.55
C ASN A 793 30.59 -25.07 -16.91
N ASN A 794 29.26 -24.95 -17.06
CA ASN A 794 28.58 -25.07 -18.36
C ASN A 794 27.84 -23.79 -18.75
N VAL A 795 28.17 -23.23 -19.92
CA VAL A 795 27.43 -22.10 -20.51
C VAL A 795 26.52 -22.62 -21.60
N THR A 796 25.20 -22.41 -21.44
CA THR A 796 24.18 -22.79 -22.42
C THR A 796 23.40 -21.56 -22.89
N TYR A 797 23.39 -21.36 -24.20
CA TYR A 797 22.55 -20.38 -24.87
C TYR A 797 21.35 -21.07 -25.53
N THR A 798 20.17 -20.46 -25.41
CA THR A 798 18.92 -20.98 -25.92
C THR A 798 18.21 -19.95 -26.79
N PHE A 799 17.70 -20.39 -27.94
CA PHE A 799 16.72 -19.66 -28.75
C PHE A 799 15.40 -20.42 -28.73
N THR A 800 14.29 -19.69 -28.66
CA THR A 800 12.94 -20.26 -28.77
C THR A 800 12.18 -19.53 -29.86
N SER A 801 11.69 -20.26 -30.86
CA SER A 801 10.88 -19.69 -31.95
C SER A 801 9.48 -19.29 -31.47
N ASN A 802 8.80 -18.49 -32.29
CA ASN A 802 7.42 -18.03 -32.03
C ASN A 802 6.43 -19.20 -31.84
N ASP A 803 6.71 -20.36 -32.45
CA ASP A 803 5.90 -21.57 -32.35
C ASP A 803 6.44 -22.62 -31.36
N GLY A 804 7.46 -22.25 -30.58
CA GLY A 804 7.97 -23.00 -29.43
C GLY A 804 9.05 -24.05 -29.72
N ASP A 805 9.57 -24.12 -30.94
CA ASP A 805 10.76 -24.92 -31.25
C ASP A 805 12.00 -24.28 -30.61
N ILE A 806 12.93 -25.11 -30.14
CA ILE A 806 14.06 -24.71 -29.33
C ILE A 806 15.36 -25.11 -30.02
N PHE A 807 16.28 -24.16 -30.09
CA PHE A 807 17.68 -24.39 -30.48
C PHE A 807 18.57 -24.09 -29.28
N THR A 808 19.49 -25.00 -28.97
CA THR A 808 20.46 -24.81 -27.87
C THR A 808 21.88 -25.04 -28.34
N MET A 809 22.78 -24.27 -27.76
CA MET A 809 24.21 -24.36 -27.99
C MET A 809 24.91 -24.28 -26.64
N SER A 810 25.72 -25.29 -26.31
CA SER A 810 26.35 -25.42 -24.99
C SER A 810 27.85 -25.67 -25.09
N ALA A 811 28.62 -25.08 -24.18
CA ALA A 811 30.06 -25.32 -24.05
C ALA A 811 30.42 -25.52 -22.57
N LYS A 812 31.40 -26.41 -22.31
CA LYS A 812 32.06 -26.49 -21.01
C LYS A 812 33.13 -25.41 -20.95
N VAL A 813 33.17 -24.64 -19.86
CA VAL A 813 33.99 -23.44 -19.77
C VAL A 813 34.65 -23.38 -18.38
N ASP A 814 35.97 -23.26 -18.34
CA ASP A 814 36.75 -23.08 -17.11
C ASP A 814 36.70 -21.61 -16.63
N GLU A 815 36.97 -21.37 -15.34
CA GLU A 815 36.88 -20.04 -14.72
C GLU A 815 37.86 -19.01 -15.34
N ASP A 816 39.01 -19.47 -15.86
CA ASP A 816 40.08 -18.63 -16.42
C ASP A 816 40.01 -18.48 -17.96
N ILE A 817 38.88 -18.83 -18.61
CA ILE A 817 38.81 -18.81 -20.07
C ILE A 817 38.99 -17.40 -20.67
N GLU A 818 39.80 -17.29 -21.72
CA GLU A 818 39.98 -16.08 -22.52
C GLU A 818 39.11 -16.08 -23.79
N TYR A 819 38.97 -14.91 -24.43
CA TYR A 819 38.08 -14.74 -25.58
C TYR A 819 38.50 -15.56 -26.81
N ASP A 820 39.79 -15.83 -26.97
CA ASP A 820 40.35 -16.54 -28.13
C ASP A 820 40.53 -18.05 -27.89
N ASP A 821 40.28 -18.54 -26.68
CA ASP A 821 40.42 -19.96 -26.33
C ASP A 821 39.41 -20.83 -27.08
N LEU A 822 39.84 -22.04 -27.44
CA LEU A 822 39.00 -23.02 -28.14
C LEU A 822 38.04 -23.70 -27.16
N VAL A 823 36.76 -23.72 -27.51
CA VAL A 823 35.70 -24.46 -26.81
C VAL A 823 35.05 -25.46 -27.74
N ASN A 824 34.74 -26.64 -27.19
CA ASN A 824 33.92 -27.63 -27.87
C ASN A 824 32.45 -27.34 -27.61
N ILE A 825 31.71 -27.08 -28.69
CA ILE A 825 30.30 -26.73 -28.63
C ILE A 825 29.44 -27.94 -28.98
N THR A 826 28.44 -28.21 -28.15
CA THR A 826 27.33 -29.13 -28.43
C THR A 826 26.10 -28.37 -28.92
N ILE A 827 25.50 -28.83 -30.02
CA ILE A 827 24.29 -28.26 -30.63
C ILE A 827 23.11 -29.23 -30.52
N ASP A 828 21.94 -28.71 -30.13
CA ASP A 828 20.70 -29.49 -30.07
C ASP A 828 19.47 -28.72 -30.57
N PHE A 829 18.54 -29.46 -31.16
CA PHE A 829 17.28 -28.98 -31.73
C PHE A 829 16.11 -29.77 -31.13
N LYS A 830 15.16 -29.07 -30.53
CA LYS A 830 14.02 -29.68 -29.85
C LYS A 830 12.71 -29.09 -30.35
N LYS A 831 11.77 -29.95 -30.71
CA LYS A 831 10.42 -29.52 -31.12
C LYS A 831 9.61 -28.98 -29.93
N ALA A 832 8.68 -28.08 -30.21
CA ALA A 832 7.67 -27.65 -29.25
C ALA A 832 6.85 -28.86 -28.72
N LYS A 833 6.41 -28.82 -27.46
CA LYS A 833 5.68 -29.93 -26.82
C LYS A 833 4.39 -30.31 -27.57
N ASN A 834 3.73 -29.31 -28.14
CA ASN A 834 2.46 -29.41 -28.87
C ASN A 834 2.61 -29.78 -30.36
N LYS A 835 3.83 -29.85 -30.89
CA LYS A 835 4.07 -30.19 -32.30
C LYS A 835 4.39 -31.67 -32.51
N LYS A 836 4.00 -32.21 -33.66
CA LYS A 836 4.41 -33.57 -34.10
C LYS A 836 5.89 -33.61 -34.49
N GLU A 837 6.36 -32.61 -35.23
CA GLU A 837 7.72 -32.51 -35.75
C GLU A 837 8.27 -31.09 -35.56
N ILE A 838 9.60 -30.97 -35.57
CA ILE A 838 10.29 -29.66 -35.56
C ILE A 838 10.16 -28.99 -36.93
N SER A 839 10.08 -27.65 -36.97
CA SER A 839 10.05 -26.91 -38.22
C SER A 839 11.32 -27.15 -39.06
N LYS A 840 11.14 -27.60 -40.31
CA LYS A 840 12.24 -27.76 -41.27
C LYS A 840 12.94 -26.42 -41.55
N ARG A 841 12.16 -25.34 -41.64
CA ARG A 841 12.65 -23.98 -41.82
C ARG A 841 13.56 -23.55 -40.68
N PHE A 842 13.11 -23.75 -39.45
CA PHE A 842 13.85 -23.45 -38.23
C PHE A 842 15.22 -24.14 -38.22
N VAL A 843 15.24 -25.46 -38.47
CA VAL A 843 16.47 -26.24 -38.53
C VAL A 843 17.38 -25.79 -39.68
N TYR A 844 16.84 -25.66 -40.89
CA TYR A 844 17.62 -25.28 -42.07
C TYR A 844 18.30 -23.93 -41.89
N THR A 845 17.57 -22.92 -41.39
CA THR A 845 18.10 -21.57 -41.20
C THR A 845 19.24 -21.56 -40.18
N PHE A 846 19.09 -22.23 -39.03
CA PHE A 846 20.17 -22.33 -38.05
C PHE A 846 21.39 -23.11 -38.57
N LEU A 847 21.19 -24.18 -39.35
CA LEU A 847 22.31 -24.89 -39.99
C LEU A 847 23.12 -23.94 -40.88
N VAL A 848 22.46 -23.15 -41.72
CA VAL A 848 23.12 -22.14 -42.56
C VAL A 848 23.88 -21.12 -41.71
N PHE A 849 23.27 -20.60 -40.65
CA PHE A 849 23.90 -19.61 -39.78
C PHE A 849 25.14 -20.17 -39.08
N ILE A 850 25.05 -21.39 -38.54
CA ILE A 850 26.19 -22.09 -37.90
C ILE A 850 27.32 -22.30 -38.90
N ILE A 851 27.00 -22.79 -40.11
CA ILE A 851 28.03 -23.09 -41.12
C ILE A 851 28.78 -21.81 -41.53
N LEU A 852 28.07 -20.70 -41.72
CA LEU A 852 28.69 -19.45 -42.15
C LEU A 852 29.46 -18.77 -41.01
N ASP A 853 28.85 -18.65 -39.83
CA ASP A 853 29.45 -17.90 -38.72
C ASP A 853 30.63 -18.65 -38.08
N PHE A 854 30.62 -19.98 -38.07
CA PHE A 854 31.75 -20.80 -37.62
C PHE A 854 32.66 -21.28 -38.77
N ARG A 855 32.43 -20.81 -40.01
CA ARG A 855 33.25 -21.11 -41.20
C ARG A 855 33.41 -22.62 -41.48
N LEU A 856 32.32 -23.37 -41.37
CA LEU A 856 32.29 -24.82 -41.55
C LEU A 856 31.96 -25.25 -42.99
N THR A 857 32.19 -24.38 -43.97
CA THR A 857 31.81 -24.65 -45.37
C THR A 857 32.51 -25.89 -45.94
N ASP A 858 33.70 -26.23 -45.46
CA ASP A 858 34.42 -27.42 -45.95
C ASP A 858 33.76 -28.75 -45.52
N LEU A 859 32.86 -28.71 -44.52
CA LEU A 859 32.10 -29.87 -44.05
C LEU A 859 30.80 -30.11 -44.87
N PHE A 860 30.42 -29.17 -45.75
CA PHE A 860 29.12 -29.14 -46.46
C PHE A 860 29.25 -28.74 -47.93
#